data_AF-A0A9D6N4B1-F1
#
_entry.id   AF-A0A9D6N4B1-F1
#
_cell.length_a   1.000
_cell.length_b   1.000
_cell.length_c   1.000
_cell.angle_alpha   90.00
_cell.angle_beta   90.00
_cell.angle_gamma   90.00
#
_symmetry.space_group_name_H-M   'P 1'
#
loop_
_entity.id
_entity.type
_entity.pdbx_description
1 polymer ?
#
loop_
_entity_poly.entity_id
_entity_poly.type
_entity_poly.pdbx_seq_one_letter_code
_entity_poly.pdbx_strand_id
1 'polypeptide(L)'
;MLGSCCLRMSQKARAAAGLRFSSRGAQGWIRRWAVLLLLLATGCGGGGSAPGGIPTEGPVPISGSTSVRLTVNVPRQEARFSTVGSTVSRVQADLSPMNSETPCHTASADIPDQQTKVDVSLSNVLPGAYDLAVWGMNSDGQPLMGFRQQVQVTVGQATKVVATLEPIPTQDPPVAVDDDYSTQVDTQLGVPAATGVMANDTTLNGTVALTTPPTSGSVTLQGDGSFLYAPQAGFEGSVTFGYTLTDPGGSDSATVTILVEQGPPTAVDDAYTMMGNTQLTLPAATGVLANDIVLNGTASLTTPPSSGSVNLQGDGSFTYVAEAGFQGAATFGYTLTNSGGSSSATVTITVSGRGWFVRNDAPAGGDGTLLAPFDTLAAGVGASAPGDLVFVFAGDGTSTGLDGPVTLQPNQKLIGEATGLMFGGTEIVPPGARPVLSSSIRLADDTRVSGIQNDNPGGAAFFSHAASNLAVTDCVATNLTDDGVDFADSGGDVEISNCRFDEGYRGISVWGDNLPASTVKILNNQVSGSWQTGIDIDCSAPHVMTLEATGNTCDAPEGDGINVQAYSGATLNATLTDNVVSDPDTTGILIGSQAATSNLTVRNCEVSNVVSGSGIAVNAWGGTAEVLIDSNTVAGVPTGNGIEVGNFAGAKVNAVILGNTCSGISSSDWAVRLFPDGVGSRFRARVEGNQAPDAGMLCLAQLSALVDVGFIDNVLAGGDTIRVQATNGATNTAAIRGNQLAGGLIQLVEGIAGSPTLNVEELANLGPLNNGASVSASAGVGSVPAGTADLP
;
A
#
# COMPACT_ATOMS: atom_id res chain seq x y z
N MET A 1 69.51 27.99 -6.91
CA MET A 1 69.23 27.50 -5.54
C MET A 1 67.79 27.85 -5.23
N LEU A 2 66.81 27.00 -4.97
CA LEU A 2 66.63 25.53 -4.86
C LEU A 2 65.09 25.29 -4.89
N GLY A 3 64.60 24.18 -5.46
CA GLY A 3 63.26 23.61 -5.15
C GLY A 3 62.25 23.50 -6.30
N SER A 4 61.66 22.30 -6.47
CA SER A 4 60.90 21.78 -7.62
C SER A 4 59.35 21.80 -7.47
N CYS A 5 58.66 21.35 -8.54
CA CYS A 5 57.24 20.92 -8.72
C CYS A 5 56.24 22.02 -9.16
N CYS A 6 55.60 21.97 -10.36
CA CYS A 6 54.57 21.03 -10.89
C CYS A 6 53.29 21.03 -10.03
N LEU A 7 52.04 21.05 -10.51
CA LEU A 7 51.42 20.86 -11.84
C LEU A 7 49.90 21.16 -11.71
N ARG A 8 49.25 21.47 -12.84
CA ARG A 8 47.83 21.23 -13.19
C ARG A 8 46.69 21.84 -12.35
N MET A 9 45.80 22.53 -13.06
CA MET A 9 44.45 22.01 -13.26
C MET A 9 44.09 21.99 -14.74
N SER A 10 43.53 20.85 -15.17
CA SER A 10 42.99 20.57 -16.50
C SER A 10 41.65 19.86 -16.34
N GLN A 11 40.66 20.23 -17.18
CA GLN A 11 39.50 19.44 -17.63
C GLN A 11 38.44 19.08 -16.56
N LYS A 12 37.13 19.18 -16.83
CA LYS A 12 36.34 18.54 -17.91
C LYS A 12 35.04 19.35 -18.13
N ALA A 13 34.66 19.72 -19.36
CA ALA A 13 33.95 18.94 -20.39
C ALA A 13 32.41 19.00 -20.19
N ARG A 14 31.63 19.67 -21.07
CA ARG A 14 31.18 19.33 -22.44
C ARG A 14 29.93 18.47 -22.48
N ALA A 15 28.95 18.90 -23.27
CA ALA A 15 28.56 18.30 -24.57
C ALA A 15 27.86 19.40 -25.40
N ALA A 16 28.36 19.88 -26.57
CA ALA A 16 28.62 19.24 -27.88
C ALA A 16 27.31 18.98 -28.67
N ALA A 17 27.17 19.24 -29.98
CA ALA A 17 28.05 19.71 -31.05
C ALA A 17 27.23 20.04 -32.32
N GLY A 18 27.84 20.78 -33.27
CA GLY A 18 27.33 20.93 -34.64
C GLY A 18 28.15 21.88 -35.52
N LEU A 19 29.35 21.44 -35.93
CA LEU A 19 30.24 22.10 -36.90
C LEU A 19 29.66 22.16 -38.34
N ARG A 20 30.05 23.18 -39.14
CA ARG A 20 30.81 23.01 -40.41
C ARG A 20 31.36 24.33 -41.01
N PHE A 21 32.48 24.16 -41.71
CA PHE A 21 33.49 25.11 -42.23
C PHE A 21 33.14 25.79 -43.57
N SER A 22 33.80 26.94 -43.86
CA SER A 22 34.82 27.18 -44.93
C SER A 22 34.74 28.65 -45.41
N SER A 23 35.74 29.52 -45.24
CA SER A 23 37.09 29.67 -45.83
C SER A 23 37.15 30.60 -47.07
N ARG A 24 38.29 31.31 -47.19
CA ARG A 24 38.77 32.30 -48.20
C ARG A 24 38.49 33.77 -47.85
N GLY A 25 39.45 34.69 -47.78
CA GLY A 25 40.92 34.70 -47.95
C GLY A 25 41.45 35.98 -47.27
N ALA A 26 42.60 35.96 -46.58
CA ALA A 26 43.94 36.21 -47.13
C ALA A 26 44.03 37.60 -47.81
N GLN A 27 44.91 38.55 -47.51
CA GLN A 27 46.11 38.80 -46.68
C GLN A 27 46.27 40.35 -46.69
N GLY A 28 46.95 41.08 -45.81
CA GLY A 28 47.88 40.74 -44.76
C GLY A 28 48.84 41.92 -44.45
N TRP A 29 49.37 41.95 -43.21
CA TRP A 29 50.79 42.24 -42.84
C TRP A 29 51.27 43.73 -43.00
N ILE A 30 52.11 44.40 -42.17
CA ILE A 30 53.11 44.10 -41.12
C ILE A 30 53.58 45.41 -40.41
N ARG A 31 53.71 45.31 -39.08
CA ARG A 31 54.79 45.69 -38.12
C ARG A 31 55.71 46.93 -38.27
N ARG A 32 55.75 47.67 -37.14
CA ARG A 32 56.86 48.05 -36.21
C ARG A 32 58.16 48.72 -36.71
N TRP A 33 58.30 50.00 -36.29
CA TRP A 33 59.40 50.70 -35.59
C TRP A 33 60.88 50.27 -35.78
N ALA A 34 61.73 51.21 -36.22
CA ALA A 34 62.84 51.81 -35.43
C ALA A 34 63.65 52.91 -36.21
N VAL A 35 64.27 53.83 -35.44
CA VAL A 35 65.52 54.61 -35.70
C VAL A 35 65.44 56.11 -36.14
N LEU A 36 65.65 56.98 -35.13
CA LEU A 36 66.68 58.05 -34.98
C LEU A 36 66.53 59.46 -35.62
N LEU A 37 66.33 60.45 -34.72
CA LEU A 37 67.09 61.70 -34.47
C LEU A 37 67.71 62.47 -35.67
N LEU A 38 67.23 63.69 -35.97
CA LEU A 38 67.86 64.99 -35.65
C LEU A 38 67.09 66.19 -36.26
N LEU A 39 66.76 67.16 -35.40
CA LEU A 39 66.90 68.62 -35.57
C LEU A 39 66.24 69.37 -36.76
N LEU A 40 65.21 70.16 -36.43
CA LEU A 40 65.07 71.64 -36.57
C LEU A 40 63.67 72.06 -37.03
N ALA A 41 62.87 72.56 -36.09
CA ALA A 41 61.82 73.53 -36.40
C ALA A 41 61.86 74.61 -35.30
N THR A 42 62.66 75.63 -35.58
CA THR A 42 62.72 76.87 -34.84
C THR A 42 61.36 77.58 -34.85
N GLY A 43 60.90 77.90 -33.64
CA GLY A 43 60.27 79.16 -33.23
C GLY A 43 59.37 79.91 -34.21
N CYS A 44 58.11 80.02 -33.81
CA CYS A 44 57.21 81.11 -34.19
C CYS A 44 57.83 82.44 -33.70
N GLY A 45 58.47 83.19 -34.59
CA GLY A 45 59.12 84.48 -34.29
C GLY A 45 58.22 85.66 -34.67
N GLY A 46 57.77 86.41 -33.67
CA GLY A 46 57.26 87.78 -33.83
C GLY A 46 58.41 88.77 -34.03
N GLY A 47 58.21 89.81 -34.84
CA GLY A 47 59.25 90.79 -35.14
C GLY A 47 58.71 92.21 -35.23
N GLY A 48 59.17 93.06 -34.30
CA GLY A 48 59.17 94.51 -34.41
C GLY A 48 60.59 95.07 -34.22
N SER A 49 60.80 96.28 -34.74
CA SER A 49 61.95 97.22 -34.61
C SER A 49 63.12 97.16 -35.63
N ALA A 50 63.53 98.36 -36.08
CA ALA A 50 64.51 98.71 -37.14
C ALA A 50 65.92 99.04 -36.55
N PRO A 51 66.93 99.59 -37.29
CA PRO A 51 67.27 99.57 -38.72
C PRO A 51 68.74 99.13 -39.04
N GLY A 52 69.03 98.82 -40.32
CA GLY A 52 70.34 99.05 -40.96
C GLY A 52 71.27 97.85 -41.20
N GLY A 53 71.54 97.53 -42.48
CA GLY A 53 72.68 96.70 -42.92
C GLY A 53 72.35 95.62 -43.96
N ILE A 54 72.83 95.82 -45.19
CA ILE A 54 72.53 95.10 -46.46
C ILE A 54 73.29 93.73 -46.58
N PRO A 55 73.13 92.89 -47.63
CA PRO A 55 72.34 91.65 -47.64
C PRO A 55 73.18 90.39 -47.96
N THR A 56 72.64 89.18 -47.76
CA THR A 56 72.93 88.03 -48.63
C THR A 56 71.66 87.20 -48.83
N GLU A 57 71.48 86.76 -50.07
CA GLU A 57 70.22 86.37 -50.69
C GLU A 57 69.69 84.99 -50.26
N GLY A 58 68.36 84.93 -50.04
CA GLY A 58 67.45 83.82 -50.41
C GLY A 58 67.66 82.43 -49.80
N PRO A 59 66.61 81.87 -49.17
CA PRO A 59 65.60 81.19 -49.98
C PRO A 59 64.28 81.95 -50.06
N VAL A 60 63.64 81.81 -51.21
CA VAL A 60 62.35 82.34 -51.65
C VAL A 60 61.30 82.37 -50.52
N PRO A 61 60.59 83.50 -50.27
CA PRO A 61 59.42 83.49 -49.39
C PRO A 61 58.33 82.66 -50.06
N ILE A 62 57.85 81.60 -49.41
CA ILE A 62 56.59 80.97 -49.79
C ILE A 62 55.48 81.96 -49.43
N SER A 63 55.20 82.91 -50.32
CA SER A 63 54.02 83.75 -50.23
C SER A 63 52.80 82.91 -50.63
N GLY A 64 52.39 82.01 -49.74
CA GLY A 64 51.15 81.27 -49.83
C GLY A 64 50.47 81.30 -48.48
N SER A 65 49.50 82.20 -48.30
CA SER A 65 48.61 82.17 -47.14
C SER A 65 47.82 80.85 -47.18
N THR A 66 48.17 79.90 -46.30
CA THR A 66 47.34 78.72 -46.03
C THR A 66 46.31 79.07 -44.98
N SER A 67 45.03 78.93 -45.34
CA SER A 67 43.89 79.16 -44.46
C SER A 67 43.00 77.93 -44.42
N VAL A 68 42.45 77.63 -43.24
CA VAL A 68 41.39 76.65 -43.08
C VAL A 68 40.08 77.42 -42.98
N ARG A 69 39.17 77.18 -43.92
CA ARG A 69 37.83 77.77 -43.90
C ARG A 69 36.83 76.71 -43.46
N LEU A 70 36.11 77.01 -42.40
CA LEU A 70 35.11 76.16 -41.79
C LEU A 70 33.75 76.73 -42.12
N THR A 71 32.85 75.92 -42.67
CA THR A 71 31.43 76.24 -42.70
C THR A 71 30.76 75.40 -41.63
N VAL A 72 30.34 76.03 -40.54
CA VAL A 72 29.72 75.34 -39.40
C VAL A 72 28.21 75.41 -39.57
N ASN A 73 27.59 74.27 -39.81
CA ASN A 73 26.14 74.13 -39.77
C ASN A 73 25.73 74.04 -38.30
N VAL A 74 24.98 75.05 -37.86
CA VAL A 74 24.39 75.07 -36.51
C VAL A 74 22.92 74.66 -36.70
N PRO A 75 22.53 73.45 -36.26
CA PRO A 75 21.15 73.02 -36.39
C PRO A 75 20.23 74.01 -35.65
N ARG A 76 19.13 74.39 -36.30
CA ARG A 76 18.16 75.37 -35.80
C ARG A 76 17.26 74.82 -34.69
N GLN A 77 17.78 73.88 -33.90
CA GLN A 77 17.03 73.32 -32.80
C GLN A 77 17.11 74.29 -31.63
N GLU A 78 15.94 74.77 -31.20
CA GLU A 78 15.71 75.06 -29.78
C GLU A 78 16.04 73.77 -29.04
N ALA A 79 17.30 73.58 -28.73
CA ALA A 79 17.68 72.50 -27.86
C ALA A 79 17.08 72.89 -26.50
N ARG A 80 15.98 72.22 -26.17
CA ARG A 80 15.33 72.29 -24.87
C ARG A 80 16.28 71.65 -23.88
N PHE A 81 17.32 72.39 -23.53
CA PHE A 81 18.20 72.10 -22.43
C PHE A 81 17.48 72.50 -21.13
N SER A 82 17.67 71.73 -20.06
CA SER A 82 16.91 71.87 -18.80
C SER A 82 17.19 73.16 -18.01
N THR A 83 17.99 74.09 -18.57
CA THR A 83 18.02 75.50 -18.19
C THR A 83 17.41 76.38 -19.29
N VAL A 84 16.25 76.94 -18.98
CA VAL A 84 15.42 77.86 -19.77
C VAL A 84 16.24 78.77 -20.70
N GLY A 85 16.07 78.60 -22.03
CA GLY A 85 16.31 79.64 -23.03
C GLY A 85 17.74 79.86 -23.53
N SER A 86 18.72 79.04 -23.15
CA SER A 86 20.10 79.19 -23.64
C SER A 86 20.23 78.75 -25.10
N THR A 87 20.53 79.68 -26.00
CA THR A 87 20.79 79.42 -27.43
C THR A 87 22.29 79.45 -27.71
N VAL A 88 22.72 78.73 -28.75
CA VAL A 88 24.10 78.85 -29.25
C VAL A 88 24.26 80.26 -29.82
N SER A 89 25.03 81.10 -29.15
CA SER A 89 25.29 82.49 -29.55
C SER A 89 26.66 82.68 -30.19
N ARG A 90 27.57 81.71 -30.02
CA ARG A 90 28.93 81.77 -30.54
C ARG A 90 29.43 80.39 -30.97
N VAL A 91 30.13 80.33 -32.10
CA VAL A 91 30.91 79.16 -32.50
C VAL A 91 32.38 79.43 -32.23
N GLN A 92 33.04 78.50 -31.54
CA GLN A 92 34.49 78.50 -31.38
C GLN A 92 35.08 77.26 -32.05
N ALA A 93 36.09 77.48 -32.89
CA ALA A 93 36.86 76.43 -33.53
C ALA A 93 38.31 76.52 -33.07
N ASP A 94 38.79 75.43 -32.47
CA ASP A 94 40.17 75.28 -32.04
C ASP A 94 40.87 74.22 -32.86
N LEU A 95 42.09 74.54 -33.28
CA LEU A 95 42.94 73.69 -34.09
C LEU A 95 44.22 73.36 -33.30
N SER A 96 44.39 72.08 -32.99
CA SER A 96 45.51 71.58 -32.20
C SER A 96 46.35 70.60 -33.03
N PRO A 97 47.70 70.65 -32.98
CA PRO A 97 48.52 69.58 -33.53
C PRO A 97 48.11 68.25 -32.90
N MET A 98 48.14 67.14 -33.66
CA MET A 98 47.64 65.82 -33.22
C MET A 98 48.20 65.26 -31.89
N ASN A 99 49.19 65.92 -31.28
CA ASN A 99 49.88 65.49 -30.05
C ASN A 99 49.90 66.60 -28.96
N SER A 100 49.08 67.64 -29.08
CA SER A 100 49.02 68.77 -28.16
C SER A 100 47.57 69.05 -27.78
N GLU A 101 47.28 69.19 -26.49
CA GLU A 101 45.94 69.62 -26.02
C GLU A 101 45.76 71.13 -26.07
N THR A 102 46.87 71.89 -26.18
CA THR A 102 46.81 73.36 -26.28
C THR A 102 46.59 73.77 -27.74
N PRO A 103 45.52 74.53 -28.05
CA PRO A 103 45.26 74.94 -29.41
C PRO A 103 46.29 75.96 -29.87
N CYS A 104 46.84 75.71 -31.06
CA CYS A 104 47.83 76.59 -31.67
C CYS A 104 47.16 77.70 -32.50
N HIS A 105 45.91 77.48 -32.90
CA HIS A 105 45.07 78.47 -33.54
C HIS A 105 43.63 78.35 -33.01
N THR A 106 43.07 79.48 -32.59
CA THR A 106 41.68 79.60 -32.15
C THR A 106 41.02 80.67 -32.98
N ALA A 107 39.82 80.39 -33.48
CA ALA A 107 38.96 81.37 -34.11
C ALA A 107 37.54 81.19 -33.59
N SER A 108 36.85 82.30 -33.41
CA SER A 108 35.45 82.29 -33.03
C SER A 108 34.66 83.25 -33.89
N ALA A 109 33.40 82.92 -34.11
CA ALA A 109 32.45 83.82 -34.72
C ALA A 109 31.17 83.83 -33.89
N ASP A 110 30.68 85.01 -33.56
CA ASP A 110 29.35 85.18 -32.99
C ASP A 110 28.31 84.83 -34.07
N ILE A 111 27.20 84.25 -33.66
CA ILE A 111 26.08 83.89 -34.53
C ILE A 111 25.08 85.06 -34.49
N PRO A 112 24.94 85.87 -35.56
CA PRO A 112 23.88 86.86 -35.62
C PRO A 112 22.52 86.16 -35.66
N ASP A 113 21.51 86.78 -35.05
CA ASP A 113 20.15 86.23 -34.97
C ASP A 113 19.69 85.63 -36.31
N GLN A 114 19.19 84.40 -36.26
CA GLN A 114 18.58 83.62 -37.37
C GLN A 114 19.51 82.89 -38.36
N GLN A 115 20.85 82.97 -38.25
CA GLN A 115 21.75 82.19 -39.13
C GLN A 115 21.88 80.71 -38.71
N THR A 116 21.82 79.80 -39.69
CA THR A 116 22.03 78.34 -39.50
C THR A 116 23.38 77.85 -40.01
N LYS A 117 24.18 78.76 -40.59
CA LYS A 117 25.54 78.50 -41.07
C LYS A 117 26.42 79.67 -40.72
N VAL A 118 27.57 79.39 -40.11
CA VAL A 118 28.56 80.38 -39.75
C VAL A 118 29.90 79.96 -40.31
N ASP A 119 30.55 80.88 -41.03
CA ASP A 119 31.88 80.64 -41.58
C ASP A 119 32.95 81.12 -40.58
N VAL A 120 33.85 80.22 -40.18
CA VAL A 120 34.98 80.52 -39.32
C VAL A 120 36.26 80.29 -40.11
N SER A 121 37.20 81.25 -40.07
CA SER A 121 38.44 81.15 -40.84
C SER A 121 39.65 81.21 -39.91
N LEU A 122 40.48 80.17 -39.97
CA LEU A 122 41.80 80.11 -39.31
C LEU A 122 42.85 80.48 -40.36
N SER A 123 43.62 81.53 -40.09
CA SER A 123 44.66 82.05 -41.01
C SER A 123 46.06 81.77 -40.49
N ASN A 124 47.04 81.76 -41.38
CA ASN A 124 48.46 81.47 -41.08
C ASN A 124 48.69 80.09 -40.47
N VAL A 125 47.88 79.09 -40.86
CA VAL A 125 48.01 77.72 -40.38
C VAL A 125 49.13 77.04 -41.18
N LEU A 126 50.15 76.55 -40.47
CA LEU A 126 51.26 75.82 -41.10
C LEU A 126 50.77 74.49 -41.70
N PRO A 127 51.40 73.98 -42.77
CA PRO A 127 51.07 72.66 -43.31
C PRO A 127 51.32 71.55 -42.29
N GLY A 128 50.36 70.64 -42.12
CA GLY A 128 50.45 69.57 -41.12
C GLY A 128 49.11 68.91 -40.79
N ALA A 129 49.18 67.94 -39.88
CA ALA A 129 48.05 67.17 -39.36
C ALA A 129 47.53 67.77 -38.04
N TYR A 130 46.24 68.06 -37.96
CA TYR A 130 45.62 68.71 -36.82
C TYR A 130 44.35 67.97 -36.36
N ASP A 131 44.04 68.08 -35.07
CA ASP A 131 42.71 67.82 -34.54
C ASP A 131 41.93 69.13 -34.50
N LEU A 132 40.76 69.15 -35.13
CA LEU A 132 39.85 70.27 -35.16
C LEU A 132 38.70 69.97 -34.21
N ALA A 133 38.53 70.82 -33.20
CA ALA A 133 37.37 70.80 -32.33
C ALA A 133 36.55 72.07 -32.54
N VAL A 134 35.24 71.91 -32.74
CA VAL A 134 34.29 73.00 -32.93
C VAL A 134 33.20 72.88 -31.89
N TRP A 135 32.95 73.96 -31.15
CA TRP A 135 31.90 74.04 -30.15
C TRP A 135 30.91 75.16 -30.48
N GLY A 136 29.64 74.88 -30.26
CA GLY A 136 28.60 75.89 -30.12
C GLY A 136 28.45 76.26 -28.64
N MET A 137 28.72 77.51 -28.29
CA MET A 137 28.69 78.03 -26.94
C MET A 137 27.49 78.97 -26.71
N ASN A 138 27.03 79.06 -25.46
CA ASN A 138 26.07 80.08 -25.03
C ASN A 138 26.76 81.43 -24.73
N SER A 139 25.98 82.45 -24.35
CA SER A 139 26.48 83.80 -24.00
C SER A 139 27.45 83.81 -22.81
N ASP A 140 27.41 82.78 -21.97
CA ASP A 140 28.27 82.63 -20.79
C ASP A 140 29.56 81.83 -21.09
N GLY A 141 29.74 81.39 -22.33
CA GLY A 141 30.92 80.65 -22.78
C GLY A 141 30.90 79.15 -22.48
N GLN A 142 29.75 78.57 -22.10
CA GLN A 142 29.60 77.12 -21.90
C GLN A 142 29.26 76.40 -23.21
N PRO A 143 29.88 75.24 -23.51
CA PRO A 143 29.60 74.47 -24.72
C PRO A 143 28.26 73.71 -24.60
N LEU A 144 27.38 73.89 -25.58
CA LEU A 144 26.08 73.21 -25.70
C LEU A 144 26.06 72.13 -26.77
N MET A 145 26.86 72.30 -27.82
CA MET A 145 26.98 71.37 -28.94
C MET A 145 28.44 71.24 -29.38
N GLY A 146 28.82 70.10 -29.94
CA GLY A 146 30.21 69.81 -30.32
C GLY A 146 30.37 69.08 -31.65
N PHE A 147 31.55 69.24 -32.25
CA PHE A 147 32.04 68.47 -33.41
C PHE A 147 33.56 68.31 -33.29
N ARG A 148 34.10 67.13 -33.58
CA ARG A 148 35.55 66.91 -33.73
C ARG A 148 35.88 66.15 -34.99
N GLN A 149 36.98 66.51 -35.64
CA GLN A 149 37.51 65.82 -36.81
C GLN A 149 39.02 66.05 -36.97
N GLN A 150 39.73 65.04 -37.47
CA GLN A 150 41.12 65.20 -37.90
C GLN A 150 41.21 65.86 -39.29
N VAL A 151 42.05 66.87 -39.44
CA VAL A 151 42.18 67.68 -40.66
C VAL A 151 43.64 67.76 -41.11
N GLN A 152 43.88 67.70 -42.42
CA GLN A 152 45.19 67.88 -43.04
C GLN A 152 45.27 69.24 -43.76
N VAL A 153 46.34 70.00 -43.53
CA VAL A 153 46.59 71.31 -44.15
C VAL A 153 47.81 71.21 -45.07
N THR A 154 47.68 71.64 -46.33
CA THR A 154 48.73 71.54 -47.36
C THR A 154 49.05 72.91 -47.95
N VAL A 155 50.32 73.16 -48.32
CA VAL A 155 50.79 74.45 -48.88
C VAL A 155 50.00 74.83 -50.13
N GLY A 156 49.49 76.07 -50.18
CA GLY A 156 48.89 76.66 -51.38
C GLY A 156 47.45 76.25 -51.67
N GLN A 157 46.79 75.49 -50.79
CA GLN A 157 45.36 75.15 -50.90
C GLN A 157 44.58 75.62 -49.66
N ALA A 158 43.34 76.06 -49.86
CA ALA A 158 42.41 76.31 -48.77
C ALA A 158 41.74 74.99 -48.37
N THR A 159 41.94 74.55 -47.13
CA THR A 159 41.23 73.36 -46.60
C THR A 159 39.83 73.77 -46.18
N LYS A 160 38.79 73.19 -46.81
CA LYS A 160 37.39 73.44 -46.46
C LYS A 160 36.84 72.29 -45.63
N VAL A 161 36.29 72.61 -44.46
CA VAL A 161 35.64 71.63 -43.57
C VAL A 161 34.20 72.07 -43.31
N VAL A 162 33.26 71.13 -43.40
CA VAL A 162 31.86 71.35 -43.02
C VAL A 162 31.62 70.62 -41.71
N ALA A 163 31.47 71.36 -40.62
CA ALA A 163 31.16 70.81 -39.31
C ALA A 163 29.65 70.92 -39.08
N THR A 164 29.00 69.83 -38.67
CA THR A 164 27.61 69.88 -38.18
C THR A 164 27.65 69.58 -36.70
N LEU A 165 27.18 70.53 -35.88
CA LEU A 165 27.23 70.38 -34.43
C LEU A 165 26.12 69.44 -33.95
N GLU A 166 26.46 68.54 -33.02
CA GLU A 166 25.50 67.66 -32.36
C GLU A 166 25.33 68.05 -30.88
N PRO A 167 24.14 67.89 -30.28
CA PRO A 167 23.93 68.13 -28.84
C PRO A 167 24.83 67.24 -27.99
N ILE A 168 25.41 67.81 -26.93
CA ILE A 168 26.10 67.02 -25.90
C ILE A 168 25.00 66.41 -25.00
N PRO A 169 24.95 65.07 -24.77
CA PRO A 169 23.93 64.48 -23.92
C PRO A 169 24.02 65.04 -22.50
N THR A 170 22.91 65.55 -21.96
CA THR A 170 22.80 65.99 -20.57
C THR A 170 22.72 64.78 -19.65
N GLN A 171 23.40 64.84 -18.51
CA GLN A 171 23.23 63.87 -17.43
C GLN A 171 22.07 64.32 -16.55
N ASP A 172 20.85 64.18 -17.06
CA ASP A 172 19.66 64.41 -16.25
C ASP A 172 19.57 63.30 -15.18
N PRO A 173 19.16 63.62 -13.94
CA PRO A 173 19.00 62.62 -12.90
C PRO A 173 17.92 61.60 -13.27
N PRO A 174 18.02 60.35 -12.80
CA PRO A 174 16.98 59.36 -13.04
C PRO A 174 15.68 59.78 -12.35
N VAL A 175 14.56 59.25 -12.84
CA VAL A 175 13.25 59.38 -12.21
C VAL A 175 12.74 57.98 -11.91
N ALA A 176 12.62 57.66 -10.62
CA ALA A 176 12.06 56.41 -10.14
C ALA A 176 10.56 56.58 -9.83
N VAL A 177 9.74 55.62 -10.21
CA VAL A 177 8.28 55.66 -10.05
C VAL A 177 7.83 54.47 -9.20
N ASP A 178 6.92 54.72 -8.25
CA ASP A 178 6.39 53.67 -7.38
C ASP A 178 5.72 52.54 -8.20
N ASP A 179 5.85 51.31 -7.71
CA ASP A 179 5.38 50.09 -8.37
C ASP A 179 4.35 49.34 -7.52
N ASP A 180 3.42 48.66 -8.19
CA ASP A 180 2.42 47.80 -7.57
C ASP A 180 2.43 46.39 -8.17
N TYR A 181 2.47 45.38 -7.31
CA TYR A 181 2.36 43.96 -7.68
C TYR A 181 1.43 43.21 -6.73
N SER A 182 1.07 41.98 -7.11
CA SER A 182 0.29 41.07 -6.26
C SER A 182 0.80 39.63 -6.36
N THR A 183 0.58 38.86 -5.30
CA THR A 183 0.85 37.42 -5.26
C THR A 183 -0.11 36.73 -4.31
N GLN A 184 -0.12 35.40 -4.34
CA GLN A 184 -0.87 34.59 -3.38
C GLN A 184 -0.04 34.31 -2.13
N VAL A 185 -0.71 34.12 -1.00
CA VAL A 185 -0.11 33.59 0.23
C VAL A 185 0.70 32.33 -0.09
N ASP A 186 1.85 32.19 0.55
CA ASP A 186 2.80 31.07 0.38
C ASP A 186 3.30 30.84 -1.07
N THR A 187 3.05 31.79 -1.98
CA THR A 187 3.46 31.71 -3.39
C THR A 187 4.53 32.74 -3.70
N GLN A 188 5.66 32.28 -4.23
CA GLN A 188 6.75 33.15 -4.63
C GLN A 188 6.37 33.96 -5.88
N LEU A 189 6.55 35.28 -5.81
CA LEU A 189 6.39 36.19 -6.94
C LEU A 189 7.73 36.37 -7.65
N GLY A 190 7.79 36.07 -8.95
CA GLY A 190 8.94 36.35 -9.80
C GLY A 190 8.59 37.36 -10.88
N VAL A 191 9.26 38.52 -10.86
CA VAL A 191 9.04 39.60 -11.83
C VAL A 191 10.29 39.75 -12.70
N PRO A 192 10.19 39.52 -14.02
CA PRO A 192 11.32 39.69 -14.94
C PRO A 192 11.60 41.18 -15.20
N ALA A 193 12.82 41.51 -15.64
CA ALA A 193 13.27 42.89 -15.83
C ALA A 193 12.36 43.72 -16.75
N ALA A 194 11.75 43.10 -17.77
CA ALA A 194 10.86 43.78 -18.71
C ALA A 194 9.58 44.37 -18.07
N THR A 195 9.19 43.85 -16.91
CA THR A 195 8.04 44.31 -16.12
C THR A 195 8.44 44.57 -14.66
N GLY A 196 9.75 44.72 -14.40
CA GLY A 196 10.30 44.92 -13.08
C GLY A 196 10.25 46.39 -12.67
N VAL A 197 10.93 46.73 -11.58
CA VAL A 197 10.85 48.06 -10.97
C VAL A 197 11.34 49.19 -11.88
N MET A 198 12.13 48.88 -12.91
CA MET A 198 12.64 49.86 -13.88
C MET A 198 11.72 50.06 -15.10
N ALA A 199 10.58 49.36 -15.18
CA ALA A 199 9.76 49.34 -16.40
C ALA A 199 9.03 50.67 -16.68
N ASN A 200 8.73 51.43 -15.63
CA ASN A 200 8.07 52.76 -15.64
C ASN A 200 9.06 53.91 -15.34
N ASP A 201 10.32 53.60 -15.08
CA ASP A 201 11.37 54.56 -14.73
C ASP A 201 12.00 55.24 -15.95
N THR A 202 12.61 56.40 -15.73
CA THR A 202 13.42 57.09 -16.75
C THR A 202 14.88 57.16 -16.30
N THR A 203 15.81 56.62 -17.10
CA THR A 203 17.24 56.58 -16.77
C THR A 203 18.15 56.40 -17.99
N LEU A 204 19.42 56.81 -17.87
CA LEU A 204 20.48 56.54 -18.82
C LEU A 204 21.46 55.46 -18.29
N ASN A 205 21.23 54.19 -18.65
CA ASN A 205 22.03 53.05 -18.18
C ASN A 205 22.05 52.89 -16.65
N GLY A 206 20.92 53.15 -15.98
CA GLY A 206 20.81 53.01 -14.54
C GLY A 206 20.83 51.56 -14.05
N THR A 207 21.08 51.42 -12.76
CA THR A 207 20.97 50.17 -12.01
C THR A 207 20.22 50.40 -10.71
N VAL A 208 19.46 49.41 -10.25
CA VAL A 208 18.71 49.49 -8.99
C VAL A 208 19.37 48.70 -7.85
N ALA A 209 19.16 49.16 -6.62
CA ALA A 209 19.55 48.46 -5.41
C ALA A 209 18.46 48.55 -4.34
N LEU A 210 18.28 47.47 -3.58
CA LEU A 210 17.32 47.42 -2.48
C LEU A 210 17.75 48.36 -1.34
N THR A 211 16.87 49.25 -0.89
CA THR A 211 17.15 50.16 0.23
C THR A 211 16.50 49.72 1.51
N THR A 212 15.23 49.32 1.43
CA THR A 212 14.44 48.91 2.59
C THR A 212 13.81 47.55 2.29
N PRO A 213 14.16 46.49 3.04
CA PRO A 213 13.54 45.18 2.85
C PRO A 213 12.06 45.20 3.28
N PRO A 214 11.24 44.24 2.79
CA PRO A 214 9.86 44.10 3.23
C PRO A 214 9.77 43.74 4.72
N THR A 215 8.70 44.16 5.39
CA THR A 215 8.44 43.86 6.81
C THR A 215 8.01 42.40 7.03
N SER A 216 7.53 41.72 5.99
CA SER A 216 7.19 40.29 6.00
C SER A 216 7.61 39.62 4.69
N GLY A 217 8.28 38.48 4.79
CA GLY A 217 8.88 37.78 3.66
C GLY A 217 10.31 38.25 3.34
N SER A 218 10.79 37.91 2.15
CA SER A 218 12.13 38.28 1.67
C SER A 218 12.10 38.64 0.20
N VAL A 219 12.95 39.60 -0.21
CA VAL A 219 13.08 40.02 -1.60
C VAL A 219 14.53 39.90 -2.08
N THR A 220 14.72 39.43 -3.31
CA THR A 220 16.00 39.44 -4.03
C THR A 220 15.83 40.33 -5.26
N LEU A 221 16.32 41.56 -5.19
CA LEU A 221 16.30 42.53 -6.29
C LEU A 221 17.62 42.48 -7.06
N GLN A 222 17.55 42.37 -8.39
CA GLN A 222 18.70 42.41 -9.29
C GLN A 222 18.87 43.82 -9.86
N GLY A 223 20.11 44.16 -10.26
CA GLY A 223 20.44 45.49 -10.77
C GLY A 223 19.76 45.89 -12.08
N ASP A 224 19.18 44.92 -12.81
CA ASP A 224 18.41 45.15 -14.03
C ASP A 224 16.91 45.41 -13.79
N GLY A 225 16.50 45.47 -12.53
CA GLY A 225 15.11 45.71 -12.13
C GLY A 225 14.27 44.45 -11.94
N SER A 226 14.78 43.26 -12.26
CA SER A 226 14.09 42.00 -11.96
C SER A 226 14.15 41.65 -10.47
N PHE A 227 13.12 40.99 -9.93
CA PHE A 227 13.14 40.56 -8.53
C PHE A 227 12.35 39.28 -8.25
N LEU A 228 12.70 38.64 -7.14
CA LEU A 228 11.93 37.56 -6.52
C LEU A 228 11.48 37.98 -5.14
N TYR A 229 10.18 37.88 -4.86
CA TYR A 229 9.62 38.06 -3.53
C TYR A 229 9.04 36.73 -3.01
N ALA A 230 9.48 36.31 -1.83
CA ALA A 230 8.96 35.15 -1.13
C ALA A 230 8.21 35.63 0.15
N PRO A 231 6.87 35.50 0.20
CA PRO A 231 6.11 35.83 1.40
C PRO A 231 6.56 35.03 2.63
N GLN A 232 6.35 35.56 3.83
CA GLN A 232 6.41 34.75 5.04
C GLN A 232 5.24 33.77 5.04
N ALA A 233 5.46 32.56 5.55
CA ALA A 233 4.42 31.54 5.63
C ALA A 233 3.15 32.08 6.33
N GLY A 234 2.00 31.98 5.65
CA GLY A 234 0.69 32.43 6.13
C GLY A 234 0.48 33.96 6.17
N PHE A 235 1.38 34.76 5.60
CA PHE A 235 1.21 36.23 5.55
C PHE A 235 0.12 36.65 4.55
N GLU A 236 -0.81 37.47 5.02
CA GLU A 236 -1.85 38.10 4.22
C GLU A 236 -1.80 39.62 4.42
N GLY A 237 -1.96 40.38 3.34
CA GLY A 237 -2.00 41.83 3.36
C GLY A 237 -0.95 42.48 2.48
N SER A 238 -0.89 43.81 2.57
CA SER A 238 0.06 44.61 1.80
C SER A 238 1.41 44.69 2.51
N VAL A 239 2.49 44.54 1.74
CA VAL A 239 3.87 44.74 2.18
C VAL A 239 4.57 45.67 1.21
N THR A 240 5.53 46.44 1.70
CA THR A 240 6.30 47.39 0.88
C THR A 240 7.78 47.16 1.01
N PHE A 241 8.54 47.32 -0.06
CA PHE A 241 10.00 47.44 -0.02
C PHE A 241 10.45 48.64 -0.85
N GLY A 242 11.58 49.25 -0.50
CA GLY A 242 12.12 50.42 -1.21
C GLY A 242 13.31 50.05 -2.09
N TYR A 243 13.50 50.76 -3.20
CA TYR A 243 14.71 50.68 -4.02
C TYR A 243 15.23 52.07 -4.39
N THR A 244 16.51 52.13 -4.79
CA THR A 244 17.13 53.32 -5.36
C THR A 244 17.64 53.00 -6.75
N LEU A 245 17.22 53.79 -7.74
CA LEU A 245 17.72 53.81 -9.09
C LEU A 245 18.91 54.79 -9.17
N THR A 246 20.05 54.33 -9.66
CA THR A 246 21.26 55.13 -9.80
C THR A 246 21.79 55.08 -11.22
N ASP A 247 22.08 56.23 -11.80
CA ASP A 247 22.74 56.38 -13.09
C ASP A 247 23.79 57.52 -13.04
N PRO A 248 24.51 57.83 -14.14
CA PRO A 248 25.51 58.89 -14.12
C PRO A 248 24.99 60.26 -13.68
N GLY A 249 23.72 60.58 -13.95
CA GLY A 249 23.09 61.85 -13.62
C GLY A 249 22.63 61.98 -12.16
N GLY A 250 22.56 60.88 -11.41
CA GLY A 250 22.24 60.91 -9.98
C GLY A 250 21.52 59.66 -9.50
N SER A 251 20.73 59.83 -8.45
CA SER A 251 19.93 58.74 -7.86
C SER A 251 18.55 59.24 -7.45
N ASP A 252 17.54 58.39 -7.63
CA ASP A 252 16.17 58.61 -7.18
C ASP A 252 15.63 57.34 -6.53
N SER A 253 14.65 57.45 -5.63
CA SER A 253 14.10 56.30 -4.88
C SER A 253 12.60 56.18 -5.03
N ALA A 254 12.14 54.93 -5.10
CA ALA A 254 10.72 54.61 -5.17
C ALA A 254 10.40 53.40 -4.28
N THR A 255 9.11 53.17 -4.10
CA THR A 255 8.56 52.10 -3.27
C THR A 255 7.84 51.10 -4.14
N VAL A 256 8.04 49.82 -3.85
CA VAL A 256 7.26 48.72 -4.39
C VAL A 256 6.25 48.27 -3.35
N THR A 257 4.98 48.25 -3.71
CA THR A 257 3.90 47.69 -2.91
C THR A 257 3.51 46.32 -3.48
N ILE A 258 3.49 45.29 -2.65
CA ILE A 258 3.03 43.95 -2.99
C ILE A 258 1.79 43.63 -2.15
N LEU A 259 0.68 43.32 -2.81
CA LEU A 259 -0.52 42.79 -2.16
C LEU A 259 -0.46 41.26 -2.13
N VAL A 260 -0.41 40.67 -0.93
CA VAL A 260 -0.47 39.22 -0.73
C VAL A 260 -1.91 38.83 -0.38
N GLU A 261 -2.59 38.16 -1.31
CA GLU A 261 -3.99 37.74 -1.18
C GLU A 261 -4.10 36.23 -0.97
N GLN A 262 -5.22 35.76 -0.44
CA GLN A 262 -5.48 34.31 -0.43
C GLN A 262 -5.71 33.80 -1.86
N GLY A 263 -5.13 32.64 -2.17
CA GLY A 263 -5.50 31.89 -3.37
C GLY A 263 -6.87 31.22 -3.23
N PRO A 264 -7.54 30.86 -4.33
CA PRO A 264 -8.71 30.01 -4.28
C PRO A 264 -8.34 28.65 -3.67
N PRO A 265 -9.28 27.96 -3.00
CA PRO A 265 -9.04 26.63 -2.47
C PRO A 265 -8.83 25.63 -3.63
N THR A 266 -8.23 24.48 -3.32
CA THR A 266 -8.13 23.34 -4.25
C THR A 266 -8.88 22.16 -3.63
N ALA A 267 -10.05 21.84 -4.20
CA ALA A 267 -10.85 20.69 -3.82
C ALA A 267 -10.44 19.45 -4.60
N VAL A 268 -10.46 18.27 -3.96
CA VAL A 268 -10.10 16.97 -4.54
C VAL A 268 -11.24 15.99 -4.30
N ASP A 269 -11.55 15.14 -5.30
CA ASP A 269 -12.63 14.16 -5.17
C ASP A 269 -12.36 13.14 -4.04
N ASP A 270 -13.44 12.77 -3.35
CA ASP A 270 -13.41 11.86 -2.20
C ASP A 270 -14.11 10.54 -2.51
N ALA A 271 -13.67 9.47 -1.84
CA ALA A 271 -14.28 8.15 -1.94
C ALA A 271 -14.39 7.48 -0.57
N TYR A 272 -15.60 7.01 -0.24
CA TYR A 272 -15.90 6.29 0.98
C TYR A 272 -16.74 5.04 0.72
N THR A 273 -16.72 4.10 1.66
CA THR A 273 -17.52 2.87 1.60
C THR A 273 -18.34 2.73 2.87
N MET A 274 -19.57 2.23 2.77
CA MET A 274 -20.40 1.92 3.93
C MET A 274 -21.30 0.72 3.67
N MET A 275 -21.96 0.24 4.72
CA MET A 275 -22.99 -0.79 4.61
C MET A 275 -24.38 -0.16 4.47
N GLY A 276 -25.30 -0.81 3.77
CA GLY A 276 -26.68 -0.33 3.66
C GLY A 276 -27.39 -0.27 5.01
N ASN A 277 -28.37 0.64 5.12
CA ASN A 277 -29.20 0.89 6.31
C ASN A 277 -28.42 1.29 7.61
N THR A 278 -27.16 1.70 7.48
CA THR A 278 -26.39 2.36 8.56
C THR A 278 -26.24 3.87 8.30
N GLN A 279 -25.67 4.59 9.26
CA GLN A 279 -25.22 5.97 9.08
C GLN A 279 -23.69 6.00 9.01
N LEU A 280 -23.13 6.55 7.94
CA LEU A 280 -21.72 6.89 7.86
C LEU A 280 -21.50 8.23 8.57
N THR A 281 -20.59 8.27 9.54
CA THR A 281 -20.21 9.50 10.26
C THR A 281 -18.71 9.70 10.12
N LEU A 282 -18.29 10.77 9.44
CA LEU A 282 -16.88 11.10 9.29
C LEU A 282 -16.52 12.40 10.02
N PRO A 283 -15.53 12.36 10.94
CA PRO A 283 -15.01 13.56 11.58
C PRO A 283 -14.20 14.41 10.59
N ALA A 284 -13.98 15.69 10.91
CA ALA A 284 -13.25 16.63 10.06
C ALA A 284 -11.86 16.11 9.61
N ALA A 285 -11.16 15.36 10.47
CA ALA A 285 -9.85 14.80 10.17
C ALA A 285 -9.83 13.78 9.02
N THR A 286 -10.98 13.17 8.71
CA THR A 286 -11.14 12.18 7.62
C THR A 286 -12.31 12.50 6.70
N GLY A 287 -12.90 13.69 6.87
CA GLY A 287 -14.01 14.19 6.07
C GLY A 287 -13.53 14.75 4.73
N VAL A 288 -14.35 15.58 4.10
CA VAL A 288 -14.07 16.05 2.73
C VAL A 288 -12.85 16.96 2.63
N LEU A 289 -12.45 17.63 3.72
CA LEU A 289 -11.29 18.51 3.71
C LEU A 289 -9.94 17.80 3.88
N ALA A 290 -9.94 16.47 4.08
CA ALA A 290 -8.74 15.75 4.50
C ALA A 290 -7.63 15.70 3.42
N ASN A 291 -8.02 15.78 2.15
CA ASN A 291 -7.16 15.78 0.95
C ASN A 291 -7.14 17.14 0.23
N ASP A 292 -7.82 18.15 0.77
CA ASP A 292 -7.98 19.48 0.17
C ASP A 292 -6.91 20.46 0.62
N ILE A 293 -6.70 21.52 -0.19
CA ILE A 293 -5.92 22.70 0.20
C ILE A 293 -6.88 23.86 0.39
N VAL A 294 -7.15 24.20 1.66
CA VAL A 294 -8.04 25.31 2.02
C VAL A 294 -7.50 26.07 3.22
N LEU A 295 -7.21 27.36 3.03
CA LEU A 295 -6.83 28.28 4.10
C LEU A 295 -8.05 29.12 4.49
N ASN A 296 -8.40 29.13 5.78
CA ASN A 296 -9.50 29.93 6.35
C ASN A 296 -10.83 29.84 5.55
N GLY A 297 -11.09 28.69 4.93
CA GLY A 297 -12.28 28.44 4.15
C GLY A 297 -13.24 27.45 4.81
N THR A 298 -14.38 27.25 4.16
CA THR A 298 -15.43 26.32 4.61
C THR A 298 -15.95 25.48 3.46
N ALA A 299 -16.41 24.27 3.77
CA ALA A 299 -17.12 23.41 2.84
C ALA A 299 -18.63 23.70 2.84
N SER A 300 -19.27 23.56 1.69
CA SER A 300 -20.73 23.69 1.55
C SER A 300 -21.28 22.72 0.52
N LEU A 301 -22.44 22.11 0.80
CA LEU A 301 -23.08 21.16 -0.10
C LEU A 301 -23.59 21.89 -1.35
N THR A 302 -23.20 21.40 -2.53
CA THR A 302 -23.55 22.00 -3.82
C THR A 302 -24.62 21.20 -4.55
N THR A 303 -24.50 19.87 -4.54
CA THR A 303 -25.53 18.97 -5.07
C THR A 303 -25.86 17.91 -4.03
N PRO A 304 -27.15 17.60 -3.78
CA PRO A 304 -27.51 16.52 -2.88
C PRO A 304 -27.05 15.17 -3.44
N PRO A 305 -26.93 14.13 -2.59
CA PRO A 305 -26.51 12.82 -3.05
C PRO A 305 -27.54 12.23 -4.02
N SER A 306 -27.06 11.42 -4.98
CA SER A 306 -27.94 10.72 -5.94
C SER A 306 -28.86 9.68 -5.30
N SER A 307 -28.58 9.26 -4.06
CA SER A 307 -29.42 8.44 -3.20
C SER A 307 -29.12 8.77 -1.73
N GLY A 308 -30.12 8.69 -0.85
CA GLY A 308 -29.96 9.00 0.58
C GLY A 308 -29.91 10.49 0.91
N SER A 309 -29.32 10.82 2.06
CA SER A 309 -29.21 12.19 2.56
C SER A 309 -27.84 12.43 3.20
N VAL A 310 -27.33 13.66 3.08
CA VAL A 310 -26.05 14.08 3.64
C VAL A 310 -26.23 15.36 4.46
N ASN A 311 -25.54 15.43 5.60
CA ASN A 311 -25.41 16.63 6.42
C ASN A 311 -23.92 17.01 6.51
N LEU A 312 -23.46 17.84 5.58
CA LEU A 312 -22.08 18.35 5.51
C LEU A 312 -21.91 19.60 6.37
N GLN A 313 -20.90 19.60 7.24
CA GLN A 313 -20.51 20.74 8.06
C GLN A 313 -19.40 21.56 7.38
N GLY A 314 -19.26 22.83 7.79
CA GLY A 314 -18.28 23.75 7.21
C GLY A 314 -16.81 23.36 7.44
N ASP A 315 -16.54 22.54 8.46
CA ASP A 315 -15.20 22.01 8.79
C ASP A 315 -14.85 20.73 8.02
N GLY A 316 -15.73 20.29 7.11
CA GLY A 316 -15.55 19.08 6.31
C GLY A 316 -16.06 17.79 6.94
N SER A 317 -16.46 17.80 8.22
CA SER A 317 -17.14 16.66 8.81
C SER A 317 -18.52 16.47 8.18
N PHE A 318 -18.99 15.23 8.08
CA PHE A 318 -20.33 14.97 7.56
C PHE A 318 -20.93 13.68 8.10
N THR A 319 -22.27 13.63 8.08
CA THR A 319 -23.01 12.37 8.18
C THR A 319 -23.71 12.08 6.87
N TYR A 320 -23.76 10.80 6.50
CA TYR A 320 -24.51 10.32 5.34
C TYR A 320 -25.36 9.12 5.73
N VAL A 321 -26.63 9.15 5.33
CA VAL A 321 -27.61 8.08 5.53
C VAL A 321 -28.10 7.64 4.15
N ALA A 322 -27.80 6.41 3.76
CA ALA A 322 -28.29 5.85 2.50
C ALA A 322 -29.81 5.69 2.54
N GLU A 323 -30.47 5.78 1.38
CA GLU A 323 -31.88 5.39 1.26
C GLU A 323 -32.04 3.91 1.63
N ALA A 324 -33.13 3.56 2.32
CA ALA A 324 -33.37 2.19 2.78
C ALA A 324 -33.34 1.20 1.60
N GLY A 325 -32.54 0.14 1.73
CA GLY A 325 -32.36 -0.86 0.68
C GLY A 325 -31.51 -0.41 -0.53
N PHE A 326 -30.91 0.77 -0.52
CA PHE A 326 -30.00 1.19 -1.59
C PHE A 326 -28.69 0.37 -1.59
N GLN A 327 -28.20 0.01 -2.77
CA GLN A 327 -26.87 -0.58 -3.00
C GLN A 327 -26.21 0.09 -4.20
N GLY A 328 -24.89 0.24 -4.16
CA GLY A 328 -24.12 0.87 -5.22
C GLY A 328 -23.59 2.25 -4.84
N ALA A 329 -23.16 3.03 -5.83
CA ALA A 329 -22.52 4.32 -5.62
C ALA A 329 -23.56 5.45 -5.54
N ALA A 330 -23.50 6.22 -4.45
CA ALA A 330 -24.16 7.51 -4.31
C ALA A 330 -23.12 8.63 -4.41
N THR A 331 -23.44 9.72 -5.11
CA THR A 331 -22.51 10.85 -5.30
C THR A 331 -23.14 12.16 -4.91
N PHE A 332 -22.43 13.00 -4.14
CA PHE A 332 -22.80 14.40 -3.88
C PHE A 332 -21.63 15.33 -4.16
N GLY A 333 -21.90 16.57 -4.56
CA GLY A 333 -20.87 17.58 -4.80
C GLY A 333 -20.79 18.60 -3.68
N TYR A 334 -19.59 19.07 -3.36
CA TYR A 334 -19.36 20.16 -2.41
C TYR A 334 -18.50 21.26 -3.03
N THR A 335 -18.57 22.46 -2.44
CA THR A 335 -17.76 23.62 -2.81
C THR A 335 -17.06 24.17 -1.58
N LEU A 336 -15.74 24.32 -1.70
CA LEU A 336 -14.88 25.05 -0.79
C LEU A 336 -14.94 26.53 -1.12
N THR A 337 -15.07 27.39 -0.11
CA THR A 337 -15.02 28.85 -0.28
C THR A 337 -14.11 29.48 0.77
N ASN A 338 -13.23 30.37 0.32
CA ASN A 338 -12.47 31.30 1.16
C ASN A 338 -12.50 32.72 0.53
N SER A 339 -11.70 33.66 1.05
CA SER A 339 -11.63 35.02 0.48
C SER A 339 -10.99 35.06 -0.92
N GLY A 340 -10.19 34.07 -1.29
CA GLY A 340 -9.52 33.96 -2.57
C GLY A 340 -10.36 33.35 -3.70
N GLY A 341 -11.50 32.73 -3.39
CA GLY A 341 -12.43 32.19 -4.37
C GLY A 341 -13.09 30.88 -3.93
N SER A 342 -13.44 30.05 -4.91
CA SER A 342 -14.12 28.77 -4.67
C SER A 342 -13.60 27.66 -5.58
N SER A 343 -13.69 26.42 -5.09
CA SER A 343 -13.37 25.20 -5.84
C SER A 343 -14.31 24.07 -5.42
N SER A 344 -14.64 23.18 -6.35
CA SER A 344 -15.65 22.14 -6.13
C SER A 344 -15.10 20.76 -6.43
N ALA A 345 -15.57 19.77 -5.69
CA ALA A 345 -15.25 18.36 -5.90
C ALA A 345 -16.46 17.47 -5.60
N THR A 346 -16.32 16.18 -5.91
CA THR A 346 -17.37 15.17 -5.75
C THR A 346 -16.96 14.15 -4.71
N VAL A 347 -17.90 13.81 -3.83
CA VAL A 347 -17.80 12.67 -2.93
C VAL A 347 -18.55 11.49 -3.52
N THR A 348 -17.88 10.34 -3.61
CA THR A 348 -18.49 9.06 -3.99
C THR A 348 -18.58 8.13 -2.78
N ILE A 349 -19.80 7.75 -2.38
CA ILE A 349 -20.05 6.79 -1.32
C ILE A 349 -20.53 5.48 -1.93
N THR A 350 -19.76 4.42 -1.78
CA THR A 350 -20.15 3.07 -2.22
C THR A 350 -20.83 2.32 -1.09
N VAL A 351 -22.11 2.02 -1.25
CA VAL A 351 -22.90 1.21 -0.33
C VAL A 351 -22.77 -0.26 -0.75
N SER A 352 -22.00 -1.03 0.02
CA SER A 352 -21.68 -2.44 -0.24
C SER A 352 -22.55 -3.35 0.64
N GLY A 353 -23.50 -4.04 0.01
CA GLY A 353 -24.46 -4.93 0.67
C GLY A 353 -25.56 -4.19 1.44
N ARG A 354 -26.67 -4.88 1.72
CA ARG A 354 -27.72 -4.39 2.62
C ARG A 354 -27.53 -5.05 3.99
N GLY A 355 -27.43 -4.23 5.04
CA GLY A 355 -27.51 -4.69 6.43
C GLY A 355 -28.91 -4.46 6.97
N TRP A 356 -29.54 -5.44 7.59
CA TRP A 356 -30.83 -5.31 8.26
C TRP A 356 -30.63 -5.53 9.75
N PHE A 357 -31.19 -4.65 10.57
CA PHE A 357 -30.88 -4.57 11.98
C PHE A 357 -32.07 -5.03 12.83
N VAL A 358 -31.84 -5.96 13.75
CA VAL A 358 -32.86 -6.53 14.64
C VAL A 358 -32.42 -6.39 16.10
N ARG A 359 -33.24 -5.77 16.95
CA ARG A 359 -33.03 -5.68 18.40
C ARG A 359 -34.35 -5.88 19.12
N ASN A 360 -34.44 -6.86 20.01
CA ASN A 360 -35.68 -7.24 20.68
C ASN A 360 -36.23 -6.22 21.71
N ASP A 361 -35.45 -5.19 22.08
CA ASP A 361 -35.93 -4.06 22.91
C ASP A 361 -36.31 -2.82 22.08
N ALA A 362 -36.23 -2.90 20.74
CA ALA A 362 -36.60 -1.80 19.86
C ALA A 362 -38.11 -1.57 19.86
N PRO A 363 -38.58 -0.34 19.57
CA PRO A 363 -39.99 -0.09 19.34
C PRO A 363 -40.54 -0.92 18.17
N ALA A 364 -41.76 -1.42 18.33
CA ALA A 364 -42.44 -2.14 17.26
C ALA A 364 -42.58 -1.29 15.98
N GLY A 365 -42.42 -1.94 14.83
CA GLY A 365 -42.54 -1.30 13.52
C GLY A 365 -41.33 -0.48 13.08
N GLY A 366 -40.14 -0.80 13.57
CA GLY A 366 -38.88 -0.31 13.01
C GLY A 366 -38.76 -0.60 11.51
N ASP A 367 -37.90 0.15 10.82
CA ASP A 367 -37.67 0.01 9.38
C ASP A 367 -36.45 -0.85 9.03
N GLY A 368 -35.77 -1.38 10.04
CA GLY A 368 -34.61 -2.26 9.89
C GLY A 368 -33.29 -1.51 9.69
N THR A 369 -33.28 -0.18 9.84
CA THR A 369 -32.05 0.63 9.92
C THR A 369 -31.40 0.51 11.29
N LEU A 370 -30.10 0.84 11.39
CA LEU A 370 -29.39 0.85 12.67
C LEU A 370 -30.03 1.81 13.69
N LEU A 371 -30.67 2.89 13.23
CA LEU A 371 -31.36 3.88 14.08
C LEU A 371 -32.79 3.46 14.46
N ALA A 372 -33.45 2.63 13.65
CA ALA A 372 -34.78 2.10 13.88
C ALA A 372 -34.85 0.59 13.55
N PRO A 373 -34.14 -0.26 14.32
CA PRO A 373 -34.08 -1.70 14.05
C PRO A 373 -35.45 -2.35 14.22
N PHE A 374 -35.65 -3.49 13.55
CA PHE A 374 -36.83 -4.32 13.80
C PHE A 374 -36.79 -4.88 15.22
N ASP A 375 -37.97 -5.04 15.83
CA ASP A 375 -38.16 -5.64 17.14
C ASP A 375 -38.23 -7.17 17.11
N THR A 376 -38.34 -7.77 15.91
CA THR A 376 -38.41 -9.22 15.74
C THR A 376 -37.49 -9.75 14.65
N LEU A 377 -36.95 -10.96 14.86
CA LEU A 377 -36.08 -11.62 13.87
C LEU A 377 -36.84 -11.95 12.58
N ALA A 378 -38.10 -12.37 12.70
CA ALA A 378 -38.96 -12.65 11.56
C ALA A 378 -39.18 -11.42 10.67
N ALA A 379 -39.32 -10.22 11.24
CA ALA A 379 -39.42 -8.98 10.45
C ALA A 379 -38.10 -8.66 9.74
N GLY A 380 -36.95 -8.83 10.42
CA GLY A 380 -35.64 -8.62 9.81
C GLY A 380 -35.35 -9.56 8.63
N VAL A 381 -35.63 -10.85 8.80
CA VAL A 381 -35.45 -11.84 7.72
C VAL A 381 -36.52 -11.72 6.63
N GLY A 382 -37.74 -11.29 6.98
CA GLY A 382 -38.81 -11.06 6.02
C GLY A 382 -38.57 -9.83 5.14
N ALA A 383 -37.92 -8.79 5.65
CA ALA A 383 -37.59 -7.58 4.91
C ALA A 383 -36.34 -7.74 4.03
N SER A 384 -35.43 -8.66 4.39
CA SER A 384 -34.20 -8.89 3.67
C SER A 384 -34.38 -9.73 2.40
N ALA A 385 -33.49 -9.52 1.42
CA ALA A 385 -33.46 -10.24 0.15
C ALA A 385 -32.33 -11.29 0.13
N PRO A 386 -32.27 -12.18 -0.88
CA PRO A 386 -31.14 -13.11 -1.02
C PRO A 386 -29.80 -12.36 -1.11
N GLY A 387 -28.79 -12.79 -0.37
CA GLY A 387 -27.48 -12.11 -0.31
C GLY A 387 -27.35 -11.02 0.75
N ASP A 388 -28.45 -10.61 1.39
CA ASP A 388 -28.43 -9.57 2.42
C ASP A 388 -27.86 -10.09 3.75
N LEU A 389 -27.38 -9.14 4.55
CA LEU A 389 -26.87 -9.38 5.88
C LEU A 389 -27.93 -8.96 6.91
N VAL A 390 -28.23 -9.83 7.87
CA VAL A 390 -29.13 -9.58 8.99
C VAL A 390 -28.32 -9.61 10.27
N PHE A 391 -28.27 -8.48 10.97
CA PHE A 391 -27.65 -8.34 12.28
C PHE A 391 -28.67 -8.47 13.38
N VAL A 392 -28.33 -9.25 14.39
CA VAL A 392 -29.14 -9.43 15.59
C VAL A 392 -28.38 -8.95 16.80
N PHE A 393 -28.96 -7.98 17.48
CA PHE A 393 -28.49 -7.40 18.73
C PHE A 393 -29.02 -8.19 19.91
N ALA A 394 -28.18 -8.38 20.94
CA ALA A 394 -28.71 -8.71 22.26
C ALA A 394 -29.38 -7.45 22.80
N GLY A 395 -30.71 -7.44 22.95
CA GLY A 395 -31.36 -6.44 23.79
C GLY A 395 -31.12 -6.71 25.27
N ASP A 396 -31.99 -6.20 26.12
CA ASP A 396 -31.85 -6.28 27.58
C ASP A 396 -32.01 -7.69 28.20
N GLY A 397 -32.19 -8.72 27.36
CA GLY A 397 -32.37 -10.12 27.77
C GLY A 397 -33.73 -10.45 28.36
N THR A 398 -34.72 -9.55 28.29
CA THR A 398 -36.05 -9.73 28.90
C THR A 398 -37.20 -9.92 27.90
N SER A 399 -36.98 -9.70 26.60
CA SER A 399 -38.03 -9.75 25.57
C SER A 399 -37.91 -10.93 24.59
N THR A 400 -39.07 -11.51 24.24
CA THR A 400 -39.28 -12.70 23.39
C THR A 400 -39.29 -12.40 21.88
N GLY A 401 -38.86 -11.20 21.45
CA GLY A 401 -38.99 -10.76 20.05
C GLY A 401 -38.15 -11.56 19.06
N LEU A 402 -37.16 -12.31 19.56
CA LEU A 402 -36.31 -13.17 18.75
C LEU A 402 -36.85 -14.61 18.62
N ASP A 403 -38.01 -14.89 19.22
CA ASP A 403 -38.61 -16.23 19.24
C ASP A 403 -39.46 -16.48 18.00
N GLY A 404 -39.26 -17.62 17.36
CA GLY A 404 -40.08 -18.12 16.25
C GLY A 404 -39.24 -18.69 15.11
N PRO A 405 -39.69 -19.78 14.45
CA PRO A 405 -38.90 -20.43 13.41
C PRO A 405 -38.66 -19.47 12.24
N VAL A 406 -37.40 -19.36 11.84
CA VAL A 406 -36.99 -18.48 10.74
C VAL A 406 -36.31 -19.32 9.67
N THR A 407 -36.64 -19.04 8.41
CA THR A 407 -35.93 -19.60 7.26
C THR A 407 -35.13 -18.49 6.59
N LEU A 408 -33.81 -18.63 6.60
CA LEU A 408 -32.93 -17.74 5.85
C LEU A 408 -33.18 -17.94 4.34
N GLN A 409 -33.13 -16.86 3.58
CA GLN A 409 -33.18 -16.92 2.12
C GLN A 409 -31.78 -17.25 1.56
N PRO A 410 -31.67 -17.67 0.29
CA PRO A 410 -30.39 -18.00 -0.30
C PRO A 410 -29.33 -16.89 -0.17
N ASN A 411 -28.07 -17.26 0.10
CA ASN A 411 -26.93 -16.38 0.27
C ASN A 411 -27.07 -15.34 1.41
N GLN A 412 -28.10 -15.45 2.26
CA GLN A 412 -28.24 -14.58 3.42
C GLN A 412 -27.26 -14.93 4.53
N LYS A 413 -26.85 -13.89 5.26
CA LYS A 413 -25.97 -14.03 6.42
C LYS A 413 -26.69 -13.53 7.65
N LEU A 414 -26.74 -14.34 8.69
CA LEU A 414 -27.26 -13.97 9.99
C LEU A 414 -26.11 -13.84 10.97
N ILE A 415 -25.90 -12.63 11.51
CA ILE A 415 -24.76 -12.34 12.39
C ILE A 415 -25.26 -11.79 13.72
N GLY A 416 -24.87 -12.44 14.80
CA GLY A 416 -25.06 -11.98 16.17
C GLY A 416 -23.84 -11.28 16.74
N GLU A 417 -24.07 -10.52 17.80
CA GLU A 417 -23.02 -9.78 18.49
C GLU A 417 -22.22 -10.65 19.44
N ALA A 418 -21.00 -10.97 19.04
CA ALA A 418 -19.92 -11.34 19.95
C ALA A 418 -18.61 -10.65 19.54
N THR A 419 -18.47 -10.32 18.26
CA THR A 419 -17.31 -9.70 17.66
C THR A 419 -17.72 -8.35 17.09
N GLY A 420 -17.38 -7.24 17.76
CA GLY A 420 -17.70 -5.89 17.28
C GLY A 420 -17.40 -5.73 15.79
N LEU A 421 -18.35 -5.17 15.04
CA LEU A 421 -18.33 -5.17 13.59
C LEU A 421 -17.79 -3.84 13.07
N MET A 422 -16.71 -3.90 12.29
CA MET A 422 -16.12 -2.72 11.65
C MET A 422 -16.47 -2.72 10.17
N PHE A 423 -17.06 -1.64 9.66
CA PHE A 423 -17.29 -1.48 8.23
C PHE A 423 -16.99 -0.05 7.78
N GLY A 424 -16.09 0.11 6.80
CA GLY A 424 -15.72 1.43 6.29
C GLY A 424 -15.19 2.39 7.36
N GLY A 425 -14.54 1.88 8.41
CA GLY A 425 -14.04 2.68 9.53
C GLY A 425 -15.11 3.08 10.57
N THR A 426 -16.37 2.72 10.36
CA THR A 426 -17.44 2.87 11.36
C THR A 426 -17.58 1.57 12.13
N GLU A 427 -17.46 1.66 13.45
CA GLU A 427 -17.92 0.60 14.34
C GLU A 427 -19.44 0.53 14.21
N ILE A 428 -19.94 -0.54 13.60
CA ILE A 428 -21.37 -0.72 13.38
C ILE A 428 -22.03 -0.87 14.75
N VAL A 429 -21.50 -1.74 15.63
CA VAL A 429 -21.89 -1.83 17.05
C VAL A 429 -20.74 -2.43 17.90
N PRO A 430 -20.56 -1.97 19.15
CA PRO A 430 -19.61 -2.51 20.11
C PRO A 430 -19.83 -4.00 20.44
N PRO A 431 -18.78 -4.72 20.89
CA PRO A 431 -18.92 -6.10 21.37
C PRO A 431 -19.97 -6.19 22.50
N GLY A 432 -21.02 -6.97 22.27
CA GLY A 432 -22.10 -7.24 23.21
C GLY A 432 -22.17 -8.70 23.66
N ALA A 433 -23.17 -9.03 24.47
CA ALA A 433 -23.53 -10.43 24.73
C ALA A 433 -24.14 -11.05 23.46
N ARG A 434 -23.99 -12.37 23.30
CA ARG A 434 -24.59 -13.10 22.18
C ARG A 434 -26.12 -12.95 22.21
N PRO A 435 -26.79 -12.63 21.09
CA PRO A 435 -28.25 -12.68 21.05
C PRO A 435 -28.71 -14.13 21.26
N VAL A 436 -29.70 -14.31 22.12
CA VAL A 436 -30.30 -15.61 22.42
C VAL A 436 -31.58 -15.77 21.61
N LEU A 437 -31.65 -16.84 20.82
CA LEU A 437 -32.84 -17.28 20.08
C LEU A 437 -33.38 -18.53 20.75
N SER A 438 -34.69 -18.76 20.75
CA SER A 438 -35.29 -19.98 21.35
C SER A 438 -36.03 -20.85 20.34
N SER A 439 -35.56 -20.87 19.09
CA SER A 439 -36.24 -21.58 18.00
C SER A 439 -35.28 -22.07 16.92
N SER A 440 -35.75 -23.03 16.13
CA SER A 440 -34.96 -23.59 15.03
C SER A 440 -34.73 -22.56 13.93
N ILE A 441 -33.46 -22.43 13.52
CA ILE A 441 -33.08 -21.62 12.35
C ILE A 441 -32.90 -22.56 11.17
N ARG A 442 -33.75 -22.39 10.16
CA ARG A 442 -33.62 -23.10 8.89
C ARG A 442 -32.68 -22.35 7.96
N LEU A 443 -31.61 -23.01 7.56
CA LEU A 443 -30.65 -22.51 6.59
C LEU A 443 -31.07 -22.93 5.17
N ALA A 444 -30.83 -22.04 4.20
CA ALA A 444 -31.05 -22.27 2.77
C ALA A 444 -29.70 -22.26 2.01
N ASP A 445 -29.75 -22.33 0.68
CA ASP A 445 -28.56 -22.32 -0.18
C ASP A 445 -27.59 -21.19 0.13
N ASP A 446 -26.31 -21.50 0.31
CA ASP A 446 -25.22 -20.53 0.48
C ASP A 446 -25.35 -19.63 1.71
N THR A 447 -26.02 -20.09 2.77
CA THR A 447 -26.27 -19.29 3.98
C THR A 447 -25.20 -19.46 5.05
N ARG A 448 -25.02 -18.41 5.86
CA ARG A 448 -24.10 -18.42 7.01
C ARG A 448 -24.78 -17.87 8.25
N VAL A 449 -24.59 -18.54 9.37
CA VAL A 449 -24.96 -18.07 10.71
C VAL A 449 -23.70 -17.92 11.55
N SER A 450 -23.56 -16.80 12.26
CA SER A 450 -22.42 -16.59 13.15
C SER A 450 -22.78 -15.78 14.39
N GLY A 451 -22.15 -16.06 15.53
CA GLY A 451 -22.25 -15.15 16.69
C GLY A 451 -23.53 -15.29 17.52
N ILE A 452 -24.33 -16.33 17.31
CA ILE A 452 -25.66 -16.52 17.92
C ILE A 452 -25.60 -17.50 19.10
N GLN A 453 -26.41 -17.26 20.13
CA GLN A 453 -26.80 -18.29 21.10
C GLN A 453 -28.20 -18.83 20.75
N ASN A 454 -28.40 -20.15 20.75
CA ASN A 454 -29.68 -20.80 20.49
C ASN A 454 -30.08 -21.71 21.66
N ASP A 455 -31.16 -21.36 22.35
CA ASP A 455 -31.72 -22.05 23.50
C ASP A 455 -33.06 -22.70 23.10
N ASN A 456 -33.01 -23.74 22.27
CA ASN A 456 -34.19 -24.33 21.62
C ASN A 456 -34.55 -25.71 22.18
N PRO A 457 -35.54 -25.81 23.08
CA PRO A 457 -36.02 -27.09 23.61
C PRO A 457 -37.04 -27.79 22.70
N GLY A 458 -37.26 -27.30 21.47
CA GLY A 458 -38.35 -27.74 20.58
C GLY A 458 -37.93 -28.43 19.29
N GLY A 459 -36.62 -28.63 19.07
CA GLY A 459 -36.06 -29.23 17.85
C GLY A 459 -34.62 -28.79 17.62
N ALA A 460 -34.05 -29.11 16.45
CA ALA A 460 -32.66 -28.76 16.16
C ALA A 460 -32.40 -27.25 16.20
N ALA A 461 -31.23 -26.81 16.70
CA ALA A 461 -30.90 -25.38 16.76
C ALA A 461 -30.67 -24.79 15.36
N PHE A 462 -29.89 -25.48 14.52
CA PHE A 462 -29.65 -25.12 13.14
C PHE A 462 -29.95 -26.32 12.25
N PHE A 463 -30.76 -26.13 11.20
CA PHE A 463 -31.08 -27.24 10.31
C PHE A 463 -31.20 -26.82 8.85
N SER A 464 -30.94 -27.75 7.95
CA SER A 464 -31.11 -27.55 6.52
C SER A 464 -31.47 -28.86 5.82
N HIS A 465 -32.14 -28.75 4.68
CA HIS A 465 -32.47 -29.88 3.80
C HIS A 465 -32.20 -29.44 2.37
N ALA A 466 -31.27 -30.11 1.69
CA ALA A 466 -30.91 -29.87 0.29
C ALA A 466 -30.44 -28.43 -0.02
N ALA A 467 -29.48 -27.92 0.76
CA ALA A 467 -28.85 -26.62 0.53
C ALA A 467 -27.41 -26.74 0.02
N SER A 468 -26.95 -25.77 -0.77
CA SER A 468 -25.61 -25.74 -1.39
C SER A 468 -24.48 -25.57 -0.35
N ASN A 469 -23.97 -24.36 -0.11
CA ASN A 469 -22.95 -24.16 0.92
C ASN A 469 -23.58 -23.71 2.26
N LEU A 470 -23.10 -24.24 3.38
CA LEU A 470 -23.63 -23.93 4.72
C LEU A 470 -22.50 -23.62 5.69
N ALA A 471 -22.67 -22.59 6.52
CA ALA A 471 -21.71 -22.29 7.58
C ALA A 471 -22.41 -21.89 8.89
N VAL A 472 -22.04 -22.53 9.99
CA VAL A 472 -22.46 -22.18 11.35
C VAL A 472 -21.21 -21.99 12.20
N THR A 473 -20.91 -20.76 12.58
CA THR A 473 -19.64 -20.42 13.22
C THR A 473 -19.81 -19.59 14.49
N ASP A 474 -18.88 -19.69 15.43
CA ASP A 474 -18.86 -18.89 16.65
C ASP A 474 -20.23 -18.87 17.35
N CYS A 475 -20.78 -20.04 17.67
CA CYS A 475 -22.15 -20.16 18.18
C CYS A 475 -22.20 -20.87 19.55
N VAL A 476 -23.31 -20.70 20.25
CA VAL A 476 -23.62 -21.45 21.47
C VAL A 476 -25.01 -22.03 21.31
N ALA A 477 -25.21 -23.31 21.58
CA ALA A 477 -26.52 -23.94 21.57
C ALA A 477 -26.70 -24.72 22.87
N THR A 478 -27.79 -24.47 23.58
CA THR A 478 -28.03 -25.01 24.93
C THR A 478 -29.46 -25.52 25.07
N ASN A 479 -29.71 -26.35 26.10
CA ASN A 479 -31.02 -26.93 26.42
C ASN A 479 -31.68 -27.59 25.20
N LEU A 480 -30.90 -28.26 24.35
CA LEU A 480 -31.45 -28.87 23.15
C LEU A 480 -32.09 -30.20 23.51
N THR A 481 -33.27 -30.45 22.92
CA THR A 481 -33.94 -31.75 23.00
C THR A 481 -33.72 -32.61 21.76
N ASP A 482 -32.99 -32.07 20.78
CA ASP A 482 -32.74 -32.60 19.44
C ASP A 482 -31.32 -32.18 19.02
N ASP A 483 -30.99 -32.23 17.73
CA ASP A 483 -29.63 -31.97 17.25
C ASP A 483 -29.18 -30.51 17.39
N GLY A 484 -27.91 -30.27 17.77
CA GLY A 484 -27.34 -28.92 17.71
C GLY A 484 -27.26 -28.37 16.28
N VAL A 485 -26.80 -29.22 15.36
CA VAL A 485 -26.87 -28.98 13.92
C VAL A 485 -27.41 -30.23 13.24
N ASP A 486 -28.42 -30.09 12.37
CA ASP A 486 -28.96 -31.15 11.52
C ASP A 486 -28.96 -30.73 10.04
N PHE A 487 -27.94 -31.13 9.30
CA PHE A 487 -27.82 -30.85 7.87
C PHE A 487 -28.03 -32.11 7.04
N ALA A 488 -29.19 -32.16 6.37
CA ALA A 488 -29.58 -33.26 5.49
C ALA A 488 -29.39 -32.91 4.00
N ASP A 489 -28.85 -33.84 3.22
CA ASP A 489 -28.74 -33.79 1.75
C ASP A 489 -28.08 -32.50 1.19
N SER A 490 -27.19 -31.85 1.94
CA SER A 490 -26.50 -30.62 1.50
C SER A 490 -25.63 -30.82 0.25
N GLY A 491 -25.84 -29.94 -0.73
CA GLY A 491 -25.32 -29.85 -2.08
C GLY A 491 -23.85 -29.43 -2.25
N GLY A 492 -23.28 -28.75 -1.26
CA GLY A 492 -21.99 -28.05 -1.32
C GLY A 492 -21.23 -28.10 0.00
N ASP A 493 -20.27 -27.20 0.21
CA ASP A 493 -19.37 -27.27 1.36
C ASP A 493 -20.09 -26.92 2.68
N VAL A 494 -19.77 -27.65 3.74
CA VAL A 494 -20.29 -27.44 5.09
C VAL A 494 -19.16 -27.04 6.04
N GLU A 495 -19.35 -25.95 6.79
CA GLU A 495 -18.45 -25.53 7.87
C GLU A 495 -19.22 -25.36 9.19
N ILE A 496 -18.76 -26.04 10.23
CA ILE A 496 -19.23 -25.86 11.61
C ILE A 496 -18.00 -25.60 12.47
N SER A 497 -17.85 -24.39 12.99
CA SER A 497 -16.61 -24.01 13.68
C SER A 497 -16.78 -23.10 14.91
N ASN A 498 -15.93 -23.31 15.91
CA ASN A 498 -15.91 -22.53 17.16
C ASN A 498 -17.28 -22.47 17.88
N CYS A 499 -18.07 -23.53 17.77
CA CYS A 499 -19.38 -23.61 18.42
C CYS A 499 -19.35 -24.46 19.68
N ARG A 500 -20.22 -24.13 20.64
CA ARG A 500 -20.52 -24.96 21.81
C ARG A 500 -21.95 -25.49 21.73
N PHE A 501 -22.13 -26.79 21.89
CA PHE A 501 -23.42 -27.48 21.92
C PHE A 501 -23.54 -28.24 23.24
N ASP A 502 -24.52 -27.86 24.06
CA ASP A 502 -24.77 -28.47 25.37
C ASP A 502 -26.18 -29.09 25.41
N GLU A 503 -26.22 -30.38 25.74
CA GLU A 503 -27.43 -31.22 25.78
C GLU A 503 -28.06 -31.37 24.39
N GLY A 504 -28.47 -32.56 23.97
CA GLY A 504 -29.10 -32.75 22.66
C GLY A 504 -29.07 -34.19 22.15
N TYR A 505 -29.93 -34.52 21.18
CA TYR A 505 -29.96 -35.88 20.62
C TYR A 505 -28.61 -36.22 19.97
N ARG A 506 -28.15 -35.36 19.05
CA ARG A 506 -26.76 -35.30 18.59
C ARG A 506 -26.19 -33.89 18.77
N GLY A 507 -24.88 -33.75 18.92
CA GLY A 507 -24.27 -32.42 18.92
C GLY A 507 -24.27 -31.81 17.51
N ILE A 508 -23.63 -32.51 16.59
CA ILE A 508 -23.52 -32.13 15.17
C ILE A 508 -23.89 -33.34 14.32
N SER A 509 -24.82 -33.16 13.39
CA SER A 509 -25.30 -34.19 12.47
C SER A 509 -25.25 -33.66 11.03
N VAL A 510 -24.48 -34.32 10.16
CA VAL A 510 -24.43 -34.04 8.71
C VAL A 510 -24.68 -35.35 7.97
N TRP A 511 -25.80 -35.45 7.27
CA TRP A 511 -26.21 -36.72 6.67
C TRP A 511 -26.92 -36.59 5.32
N GLY A 512 -27.01 -37.68 4.55
CA GLY A 512 -27.86 -37.71 3.35
C GLY A 512 -27.51 -38.77 2.31
N ASP A 513 -28.49 -39.04 1.45
CA ASP A 513 -28.45 -40.06 0.37
C ASP A 513 -27.97 -39.50 -0.97
N ASN A 514 -27.84 -38.18 -1.06
CA ASN A 514 -27.25 -37.49 -2.21
C ASN A 514 -26.40 -36.32 -1.76
N LEU A 515 -25.61 -36.45 -0.69
CA LEU A 515 -24.64 -35.42 -0.29
C LEU A 515 -23.60 -35.22 -1.42
N PRO A 516 -23.64 -34.13 -2.21
CA PRO A 516 -22.60 -33.76 -3.15
C PRO A 516 -21.54 -32.87 -2.47
N ALA A 517 -21.69 -32.62 -1.17
CA ALA A 517 -20.76 -31.86 -0.35
C ALA A 517 -19.33 -32.35 -0.59
N SER A 518 -18.54 -31.50 -1.23
CA SER A 518 -17.16 -31.83 -1.58
C SER A 518 -16.28 -31.82 -0.32
N THR A 519 -16.64 -30.95 0.64
CA THR A 519 -15.90 -30.73 1.88
C THR A 519 -16.83 -30.52 3.08
N VAL A 520 -16.59 -31.23 4.17
CA VAL A 520 -17.17 -30.99 5.49
C VAL A 520 -16.06 -30.62 6.46
N LYS A 521 -16.18 -29.48 7.15
CA LYS A 521 -15.22 -28.97 8.12
C LYS A 521 -15.87 -28.80 9.48
N ILE A 522 -15.39 -29.54 10.47
CA ILE A 522 -15.86 -29.49 11.86
C ILE A 522 -14.68 -29.07 12.73
N LEU A 523 -14.60 -27.79 13.11
CA LEU A 523 -13.37 -27.21 13.66
C LEU A 523 -13.58 -26.56 15.04
N ASN A 524 -12.80 -26.96 16.03
CA ASN A 524 -12.75 -26.34 17.36
C ASN A 524 -14.12 -26.23 18.06
N ASN A 525 -14.99 -27.23 17.88
CA ASN A 525 -16.29 -27.26 18.52
C ASN A 525 -16.22 -27.96 19.88
N GLN A 526 -17.10 -27.56 20.80
CA GLN A 526 -17.34 -28.23 22.07
C GLN A 526 -18.74 -28.85 22.03
N VAL A 527 -18.85 -30.15 22.20
CA VAL A 527 -20.12 -30.88 22.30
C VAL A 527 -20.18 -31.55 23.66
N SER A 528 -21.25 -31.36 24.42
CA SER A 528 -21.44 -32.00 25.72
C SER A 528 -22.90 -32.43 25.94
N GLY A 529 -23.11 -33.47 26.75
CA GLY A 529 -24.46 -33.95 27.09
C GLY A 529 -25.26 -34.53 25.92
N SER A 530 -24.58 -35.03 24.88
CA SER A 530 -25.25 -35.65 23.73
C SER A 530 -25.74 -37.06 24.05
N TRP A 531 -27.00 -37.37 23.68
CA TRP A 531 -27.69 -38.62 24.06
C TRP A 531 -27.51 -39.78 23.05
N GLN A 532 -26.97 -39.53 21.85
CA GLN A 532 -26.71 -40.57 20.85
C GLN A 532 -25.32 -40.48 20.23
N THR A 533 -24.93 -39.29 19.75
CA THR A 533 -23.61 -39.10 19.15
C THR A 533 -23.15 -37.66 19.30
N GLY A 534 -21.89 -37.45 19.64
CA GLY A 534 -21.32 -36.10 19.71
C GLY A 534 -21.28 -35.45 18.32
N ILE A 535 -20.54 -36.05 17.39
CA ILE A 535 -20.44 -35.64 15.99
C ILE A 535 -20.78 -36.84 15.11
N ASP A 536 -21.84 -36.75 14.32
CA ASP A 536 -22.33 -37.81 13.44
C ASP A 536 -22.32 -37.35 11.97
N ILE A 537 -21.59 -38.08 11.12
CA ILE A 537 -21.42 -37.76 9.71
C ILE A 537 -21.75 -39.00 8.88
N ASP A 538 -22.92 -39.01 8.24
CA ASP A 538 -23.46 -40.20 7.54
C ASP A 538 -23.73 -39.92 6.05
N CYS A 539 -22.97 -40.51 5.14
CA CYS A 539 -23.07 -40.20 3.71
C CYS A 539 -23.32 -41.43 2.84
N SER A 540 -24.30 -41.38 1.93
CA SER A 540 -24.54 -42.43 0.94
C SER A 540 -24.60 -41.82 -0.47
N ALA A 541 -23.69 -42.17 -1.40
CA ALA A 541 -23.70 -41.76 -2.83
C ALA A 541 -22.36 -42.10 -3.55
N PRO A 542 -22.27 -42.11 -4.91
CA PRO A 542 -21.03 -42.36 -5.66
C PRO A 542 -20.05 -41.16 -5.72
N HIS A 543 -19.98 -40.32 -4.67
CA HIS A 543 -19.21 -39.06 -4.66
C HIS A 543 -17.93 -39.11 -3.81
N VAL A 544 -17.02 -38.15 -4.02
CA VAL A 544 -15.82 -37.96 -3.18
C VAL A 544 -16.16 -36.98 -2.07
N MET A 545 -16.05 -37.42 -0.83
CA MET A 545 -16.21 -36.59 0.36
C MET A 545 -14.84 -36.33 0.99
N THR A 546 -14.58 -35.07 1.34
CA THR A 546 -13.45 -34.70 2.19
C THR A 546 -13.98 -34.22 3.54
N LEU A 547 -13.55 -34.86 4.63
CA LEU A 547 -13.89 -34.47 6.00
C LEU A 547 -12.62 -34.02 6.71
N GLU A 548 -12.69 -32.84 7.31
CA GLU A 548 -11.70 -32.32 8.25
C GLU A 548 -12.39 -32.09 9.60
N ALA A 549 -11.98 -32.84 10.61
CA ALA A 549 -12.45 -32.65 11.98
C ALA A 549 -11.24 -32.38 12.88
N THR A 550 -11.08 -31.13 13.31
CA THR A 550 -9.86 -30.69 14.01
C THR A 550 -10.19 -29.94 15.30
N GLY A 551 -9.52 -30.29 16.40
CA GLY A 551 -9.58 -29.52 17.64
C GLY A 551 -10.92 -29.60 18.39
N ASN A 552 -11.78 -30.56 18.08
CA ASN A 552 -13.10 -30.67 18.72
C ASN A 552 -12.99 -31.36 20.08
N THR A 553 -13.84 -30.97 21.02
CA THR A 553 -14.05 -31.66 22.30
C THR A 553 -15.46 -32.24 22.33
N CYS A 554 -15.61 -33.54 22.57
CA CYS A 554 -16.89 -34.23 22.59
C CYS A 554 -17.05 -35.05 23.88
N ASP A 555 -18.11 -34.75 24.63
CA ASP A 555 -18.55 -35.49 25.81
C ASP A 555 -19.94 -36.11 25.50
N ALA A 556 -19.97 -37.44 25.33
CA ALA A 556 -21.09 -38.18 24.72
C ALA A 556 -21.57 -39.36 25.60
N PRO A 557 -22.21 -39.09 26.75
CA PRO A 557 -22.49 -40.09 27.79
C PRO A 557 -23.43 -41.22 27.40
N GLU A 558 -24.19 -41.13 26.30
CA GLU A 558 -25.16 -42.18 25.90
C GLU A 558 -24.95 -42.72 24.46
N GLY A 559 -23.79 -42.46 23.83
CA GLY A 559 -23.42 -43.16 22.59
C GLY A 559 -22.01 -42.88 22.06
N ASP A 560 -21.85 -42.73 20.74
CA ASP A 560 -20.53 -42.58 20.11
C ASP A 560 -20.00 -41.13 20.26
N GLY A 561 -18.69 -40.96 20.41
CA GLY A 561 -18.09 -39.63 20.47
C GLY A 561 -18.11 -38.93 19.11
N ILE A 562 -17.34 -39.47 18.17
CA ILE A 562 -17.29 -39.03 16.76
C ILE A 562 -17.58 -40.24 15.87
N ASN A 563 -18.65 -40.20 15.09
CA ASN A 563 -19.03 -41.22 14.12
C ASN A 563 -18.97 -40.66 12.70
N VAL A 564 -18.27 -41.35 11.80
CA VAL A 564 -18.15 -41.00 10.38
C VAL A 564 -18.42 -42.24 9.56
N GLN A 565 -19.53 -42.28 8.82
CA GLN A 565 -19.88 -43.41 7.97
C GLN A 565 -20.09 -43.00 6.52
N ALA A 566 -19.44 -43.73 5.61
CA ALA A 566 -19.64 -43.61 4.17
C ALA A 566 -20.18 -44.92 3.57
N TYR A 567 -21.27 -44.83 2.81
CA TYR A 567 -22.00 -45.95 2.23
C TYR A 567 -21.96 -45.93 0.68
N SER A 568 -22.25 -47.09 0.07
CA SER A 568 -22.63 -47.21 -1.36
C SER A 568 -21.64 -46.64 -2.39
N GLY A 569 -20.34 -46.90 -2.25
CA GLY A 569 -19.35 -46.62 -3.29
C GLY A 569 -18.81 -45.18 -3.34
N ALA A 570 -19.10 -44.36 -2.32
CA ALA A 570 -18.43 -43.07 -2.10
C ALA A 570 -16.89 -43.23 -2.03
N THR A 571 -16.12 -42.15 -2.19
CA THR A 571 -14.72 -42.06 -1.75
C THR A 571 -14.67 -41.19 -0.50
N LEU A 572 -14.08 -41.69 0.59
CA LEU A 572 -13.98 -40.95 1.84
C LEU A 572 -12.54 -40.54 2.12
N ASN A 573 -12.27 -39.24 2.16
CA ASN A 573 -11.01 -38.67 2.65
C ASN A 573 -11.28 -38.01 4.01
N ALA A 574 -11.12 -38.75 5.10
CA ALA A 574 -11.38 -38.26 6.45
C ALA A 574 -10.08 -38.02 7.21
N THR A 575 -9.94 -36.82 7.77
CA THR A 575 -8.82 -36.45 8.64
C THR A 575 -9.35 -35.91 9.96
N LEU A 576 -9.11 -36.65 11.04
CA LEU A 576 -9.42 -36.29 12.41
C LEU A 576 -8.10 -35.97 13.12
N THR A 577 -7.93 -34.74 13.59
CA THR A 577 -6.70 -34.30 14.27
C THR A 577 -7.00 -33.52 15.55
N ASP A 578 -6.22 -33.72 16.61
CA ASP A 578 -6.33 -32.92 17.85
C ASP A 578 -7.72 -32.93 18.51
N ASN A 579 -8.52 -33.98 18.28
CA ASN A 579 -9.84 -34.11 18.91
C ASN A 579 -9.75 -34.79 20.28
N VAL A 580 -10.56 -34.32 21.23
CA VAL A 580 -10.69 -34.88 22.57
C VAL A 580 -12.10 -35.46 22.73
N VAL A 581 -12.20 -36.74 23.06
CA VAL A 581 -13.45 -37.45 23.29
C VAL A 581 -13.44 -38.02 24.71
N SER A 582 -14.49 -37.73 25.49
CA SER A 582 -14.65 -38.25 26.85
C SER A 582 -16.02 -38.89 27.05
N ASP A 583 -16.02 -39.90 27.92
CA ASP A 583 -17.22 -40.59 28.40
C ASP A 583 -18.16 -41.12 27.30
N PRO A 584 -17.68 -41.67 26.15
CA PRO A 584 -18.56 -42.26 25.17
C PRO A 584 -19.13 -43.58 25.72
N ASP A 585 -20.44 -43.77 25.57
CA ASP A 585 -21.12 -44.99 26.02
C ASP A 585 -20.76 -46.19 25.12
N THR A 586 -20.56 -45.91 23.83
CA THR A 586 -20.15 -46.88 22.80
C THR A 586 -18.70 -46.66 22.32
N THR A 587 -18.48 -46.23 21.08
CA THR A 587 -17.15 -46.04 20.50
C THR A 587 -16.72 -44.58 20.63
N GLY A 588 -15.47 -44.33 21.02
CA GLY A 588 -14.95 -42.95 21.09
C GLY A 588 -14.88 -42.29 19.72
N ILE A 589 -14.12 -42.88 18.79
CA ILE A 589 -14.05 -42.46 17.40
C ILE A 589 -14.35 -43.66 16.50
N LEU A 590 -15.41 -43.58 15.71
CA LEU A 590 -15.81 -44.59 14.73
C LEU A 590 -15.69 -44.02 13.32
N ILE A 591 -14.92 -44.69 12.46
CA ILE A 591 -14.89 -44.41 11.02
C ILE A 591 -15.29 -45.66 10.26
N GLY A 592 -16.49 -45.66 9.68
CA GLY A 592 -17.02 -46.70 8.82
C GLY A 592 -16.95 -46.35 7.34
N SER A 593 -16.48 -47.27 6.49
CA SER A 593 -16.35 -46.99 5.07
C SER A 593 -16.70 -48.18 4.19
N GLN A 594 -17.83 -48.11 3.48
CA GLN A 594 -18.24 -49.02 2.40
C GLN A 594 -17.88 -48.44 1.02
N ALA A 595 -16.83 -47.63 0.99
CA ALA A 595 -16.37 -46.81 -0.11
C ALA A 595 -15.55 -47.61 -1.15
N ALA A 596 -15.49 -47.11 -2.38
CA ALA A 596 -14.61 -47.69 -3.40
C ALA A 596 -13.13 -47.46 -3.08
N THR A 597 -12.80 -46.30 -2.52
CA THR A 597 -11.45 -45.92 -2.05
C THR A 597 -11.57 -44.96 -0.87
N SER A 598 -10.76 -45.14 0.17
CA SER A 598 -10.78 -44.26 1.35
C SER A 598 -9.38 -43.94 1.86
N ASN A 599 -9.17 -42.70 2.29
CA ASN A 599 -7.99 -42.25 3.02
C ASN A 599 -8.46 -41.77 4.39
N LEU A 600 -8.12 -42.51 5.44
CA LEU A 600 -8.66 -42.32 6.79
C LEU A 600 -7.50 -42.03 7.74
N THR A 601 -7.48 -40.84 8.33
CA THR A 601 -6.43 -40.42 9.26
C THR A 601 -7.05 -40.03 10.60
N VAL A 602 -6.52 -40.60 11.69
CA VAL A 602 -6.80 -40.21 13.07
C VAL A 602 -5.47 -39.93 13.76
N ARG A 603 -5.21 -38.67 14.11
CA ARG A 603 -3.91 -38.25 14.63
C ARG A 603 -4.03 -37.36 15.85
N ASN A 604 -3.20 -37.61 16.85
CA ASN A 604 -3.08 -36.76 18.04
C ASN A 604 -4.44 -36.54 18.76
N CYS A 605 -5.33 -37.52 18.69
CA CYS A 605 -6.60 -37.51 19.41
C CYS A 605 -6.45 -38.11 20.82
N GLU A 606 -7.27 -37.63 21.74
CA GLU A 606 -7.41 -38.16 23.09
C GLU A 606 -8.82 -38.76 23.23
N VAL A 607 -8.91 -40.01 23.65
CA VAL A 607 -10.18 -40.71 23.93
C VAL A 607 -10.12 -41.24 25.35
N SER A 608 -11.12 -40.95 26.17
CA SER A 608 -11.13 -41.34 27.59
C SER A 608 -12.49 -41.86 28.06
N ASN A 609 -12.47 -42.75 29.06
CA ASN A 609 -13.65 -43.25 29.80
C ASN A 609 -14.74 -43.89 28.91
N VAL A 610 -14.32 -44.65 27.90
CA VAL A 610 -15.23 -45.39 27.02
C VAL A 610 -15.97 -46.43 27.86
N VAL A 611 -17.30 -46.42 27.92
CA VAL A 611 -18.07 -47.36 28.75
C VAL A 611 -18.07 -48.76 28.14
N SER A 612 -18.40 -48.88 26.84
CA SER A 612 -18.44 -50.15 26.14
C SER A 612 -18.08 -50.06 24.66
N GLY A 613 -17.14 -50.86 24.17
CA GLY A 613 -16.73 -50.82 22.76
C GLY A 613 -15.30 -50.32 22.60
N SER A 614 -14.98 -49.77 21.43
CA SER A 614 -13.60 -49.44 21.09
C SER A 614 -13.29 -47.96 21.29
N GLY A 615 -12.09 -47.61 21.75
CA GLY A 615 -11.69 -46.20 21.84
C GLY A 615 -11.62 -45.55 20.47
N ILE A 616 -10.88 -46.16 19.54
CA ILE A 616 -10.85 -45.78 18.12
C ILE A 616 -11.16 -47.02 17.29
N ALA A 617 -12.15 -46.96 16.42
CA ALA A 617 -12.49 -48.03 15.48
C ALA A 617 -12.52 -47.53 14.04
N VAL A 618 -11.79 -48.21 13.15
CA VAL A 618 -11.82 -47.95 11.71
C VAL A 618 -12.24 -49.23 10.99
N ASN A 619 -13.43 -49.20 10.37
CA ASN A 619 -14.03 -50.36 9.72
C ASN A 619 -14.20 -50.11 8.22
N ALA A 620 -13.63 -51.00 7.40
CA ALA A 620 -13.75 -50.92 5.94
C ALA A 620 -14.50 -52.13 5.36
N TRP A 621 -15.45 -51.89 4.45
CA TRP A 621 -16.22 -52.91 3.74
C TRP A 621 -16.06 -52.77 2.22
N GLY A 622 -15.47 -53.78 1.56
CA GLY A 622 -15.14 -53.68 0.14
C GLY A 622 -14.12 -52.56 -0.18
N GLY A 623 -13.82 -52.37 -1.47
CA GLY A 623 -12.92 -51.29 -1.91
C GLY A 623 -11.47 -51.35 -1.41
N THR A 624 -10.81 -50.20 -1.34
CA THR A 624 -9.45 -50.03 -0.79
C THR A 624 -9.44 -48.93 0.27
N ALA A 625 -8.87 -49.17 1.45
CA ALA A 625 -8.72 -48.17 2.50
C ALA A 625 -7.25 -48.01 2.91
N GLU A 626 -6.74 -46.79 2.83
CA GLU A 626 -5.49 -46.36 3.44
C GLU A 626 -5.83 -45.76 4.81
N VAL A 627 -5.29 -46.36 5.88
CA VAL A 627 -5.60 -46.00 7.27
C VAL A 627 -4.33 -45.57 7.98
N LEU A 628 -4.35 -44.40 8.59
CA LEU A 628 -3.28 -43.87 9.43
C LEU A 628 -3.82 -43.52 10.82
N ILE A 629 -3.34 -44.20 11.84
CA ILE A 629 -3.68 -43.95 13.25
C ILE A 629 -2.39 -43.62 13.99
N ASP A 630 -2.16 -42.35 14.30
CA ASP A 630 -0.86 -41.86 14.75
C ASP A 630 -0.92 -41.00 16.02
N SER A 631 -0.11 -41.35 17.01
CA SER A 631 0.14 -40.54 18.21
C SER A 631 -1.12 -40.21 19.03
N ASN A 632 -2.09 -41.13 19.07
CA ASN A 632 -3.32 -40.97 19.85
C ASN A 632 -3.17 -41.51 21.28
N THR A 633 -3.96 -40.98 22.21
CA THR A 633 -4.07 -41.46 23.59
C THR A 633 -5.48 -42.02 23.80
N VAL A 634 -5.58 -43.28 24.23
CA VAL A 634 -6.85 -43.94 24.58
C VAL A 634 -6.77 -44.44 26.01
N ALA A 635 -7.66 -43.99 26.89
CA ALA A 635 -7.61 -44.32 28.31
C ALA A 635 -8.97 -44.76 28.86
N GLY A 636 -8.99 -45.77 29.74
CA GLY A 636 -10.20 -46.17 30.45
C GLY A 636 -11.25 -46.81 29.54
N VAL A 637 -10.95 -47.98 29.01
CA VAL A 637 -11.87 -48.80 28.20
C VAL A 637 -12.07 -50.15 28.95
N PRO A 638 -13.01 -50.21 29.91
CA PRO A 638 -13.20 -51.38 30.76
C PRO A 638 -13.85 -52.55 30.03
N THR A 639 -14.52 -52.31 28.90
CA THR A 639 -15.01 -53.36 27.99
C THR A 639 -14.80 -52.96 26.54
N GLY A 640 -14.04 -53.75 25.78
CA GLY A 640 -13.70 -53.48 24.37
C GLY A 640 -12.27 -52.99 24.14
N ASN A 641 -11.92 -52.62 22.90
CA ASN A 641 -10.54 -52.46 22.45
C ASN A 641 -10.05 -51.01 22.54
N GLY A 642 -8.75 -50.77 22.73
CA GLY A 642 -8.19 -49.43 22.61
C GLY A 642 -8.34 -48.87 21.19
N ILE A 643 -7.71 -49.56 20.23
CA ILE A 643 -7.77 -49.28 18.79
C ILE A 643 -8.22 -50.55 18.07
N GLU A 644 -9.16 -50.42 17.14
CA GLU A 644 -9.65 -51.51 16.30
C GLU A 644 -9.60 -51.12 14.82
N VAL A 645 -9.04 -52.00 13.99
CA VAL A 645 -9.09 -51.85 12.53
C VAL A 645 -9.71 -53.11 11.92
N GLY A 646 -10.95 -52.95 11.45
CA GLY A 646 -11.74 -53.99 10.81
C GLY A 646 -11.62 -53.96 9.28
N ASN A 647 -11.49 -55.14 8.67
CA ASN A 647 -11.60 -55.32 7.22
C ASN A 647 -12.67 -56.37 6.97
N PHE A 648 -13.70 -56.00 6.22
CA PHE A 648 -14.86 -56.84 5.96
C PHE A 648 -15.14 -56.95 4.45
N ALA A 649 -15.86 -58.00 4.07
CA ALA A 649 -16.49 -58.14 2.75
C ALA A 649 -15.55 -57.94 1.53
N GLY A 650 -14.29 -58.39 1.61
CA GLY A 650 -13.35 -58.35 0.49
C GLY A 650 -12.56 -57.04 0.34
N ALA A 651 -12.51 -56.18 1.36
CA ALA A 651 -11.75 -54.94 1.31
C ALA A 651 -10.23 -55.18 1.23
N LYS A 652 -9.52 -54.19 0.68
CA LYS A 652 -8.07 -54.07 0.73
C LYS A 652 -7.68 -52.97 1.70
N VAL A 653 -7.20 -53.33 2.88
CA VAL A 653 -6.82 -52.34 3.91
C VAL A 653 -5.31 -52.28 4.05
N ASN A 654 -4.75 -51.08 3.96
CA ASN A 654 -3.36 -50.76 4.29
C ASN A 654 -3.38 -49.84 5.52
N ALA A 655 -3.04 -50.38 6.69
CA ALA A 655 -3.07 -49.65 7.95
C ALA A 655 -1.66 -49.34 8.47
N VAL A 656 -1.46 -48.12 8.97
CA VAL A 656 -0.25 -47.65 9.62
C VAL A 656 -0.64 -47.12 11.00
N ILE A 657 -0.22 -47.81 12.06
CA ILE A 657 -0.60 -47.53 13.45
C ILE A 657 0.67 -47.21 14.24
N LEU A 658 0.89 -45.92 14.57
CA LEU A 658 2.16 -45.41 15.07
C LEU A 658 2.00 -44.70 16.41
N GLY A 659 2.87 -44.97 17.37
CA GLY A 659 3.08 -44.10 18.53
C GLY A 659 1.87 -43.90 19.45
N ASN A 660 0.85 -44.77 19.41
CA ASN A 660 -0.36 -44.61 20.22
C ASN A 660 -0.14 -45.16 21.64
N THR A 661 -0.84 -44.59 22.62
CA THR A 661 -0.85 -45.05 24.01
C THR A 661 -2.25 -45.51 24.39
N CYS A 662 -2.40 -46.75 24.85
CA CYS A 662 -3.69 -47.31 25.30
C CYS A 662 -3.58 -47.80 26.75
N SER A 663 -4.35 -47.24 27.68
CA SER A 663 -4.33 -47.58 29.10
C SER A 663 -5.72 -47.89 29.66
N GLY A 664 -5.78 -48.59 30.80
CA GLY A 664 -7.04 -48.97 31.43
C GLY A 664 -7.91 -49.88 30.57
N ILE A 665 -7.29 -50.74 29.75
CA ILE A 665 -7.97 -51.74 28.92
C ILE A 665 -8.20 -53.01 29.75
N SER A 666 -9.36 -53.65 29.62
CA SER A 666 -9.60 -54.93 30.29
C SER A 666 -8.65 -56.03 29.82
N SER A 667 -8.27 -56.92 30.73
CA SER A 667 -7.43 -58.11 30.43
C SER A 667 -8.03 -59.08 29.39
N SER A 668 -9.34 -58.99 29.11
CA SER A 668 -10.00 -59.76 28.05
C SER A 668 -9.91 -59.13 26.66
N ASP A 669 -9.50 -57.87 26.59
CA ASP A 669 -9.56 -57.04 25.38
C ASP A 669 -8.16 -56.57 24.94
N TRP A 670 -8.11 -55.81 23.86
CA TRP A 670 -6.87 -55.51 23.14
C TRP A 670 -6.59 -54.02 23.07
N ALA A 671 -5.35 -53.61 23.32
CA ALA A 671 -4.93 -52.24 23.06
C ALA A 671 -4.98 -51.92 21.56
N VAL A 672 -4.57 -52.86 20.70
CA VAL A 672 -4.72 -52.79 19.24
C VAL A 672 -5.28 -54.12 18.74
N ARG A 673 -6.44 -54.08 18.07
CA ARG A 673 -7.08 -55.23 17.44
C ARG A 673 -7.13 -55.04 15.93
N LEU A 674 -6.56 -55.98 15.20
CA LEU A 674 -6.66 -56.09 13.76
C LEU A 674 -7.63 -57.23 13.44
N PHE A 675 -8.75 -56.92 12.82
CA PHE A 675 -9.81 -57.87 12.54
C PHE A 675 -10.12 -57.99 11.04
N PRO A 676 -9.26 -58.68 10.27
CA PRO A 676 -9.56 -59.02 8.89
C PRO A 676 -10.53 -60.21 8.82
N ASP A 677 -11.77 -59.92 8.47
CA ASP A 677 -12.86 -60.86 8.22
C ASP A 677 -13.25 -60.87 6.73
N GLY A 678 -13.58 -62.06 6.21
CA GLY A 678 -14.12 -62.23 4.86
C GLY A 678 -13.19 -62.88 3.83
N VAL A 679 -13.81 -63.73 3.00
CA VAL A 679 -13.15 -64.43 1.90
C VAL A 679 -12.76 -63.42 0.80
N GLY A 680 -11.47 -63.37 0.45
CA GLY A 680 -10.95 -62.51 -0.62
C GLY A 680 -10.38 -61.16 -0.18
N SER A 681 -10.48 -60.82 1.11
CA SER A 681 -9.88 -59.61 1.69
C SER A 681 -8.34 -59.64 1.65
N ARG A 682 -7.70 -58.48 1.57
CA ARG A 682 -6.25 -58.32 1.79
C ARG A 682 -6.01 -57.29 2.88
N PHE A 683 -5.14 -57.61 3.83
CA PHE A 683 -4.86 -56.73 4.95
C PHE A 683 -3.35 -56.57 5.10
N ARG A 684 -2.85 -55.34 5.00
CA ARG A 684 -1.49 -55.00 5.36
C ARG A 684 -1.52 -54.05 6.54
N ALA A 685 -0.72 -54.31 7.56
CA ALA A 685 -0.56 -53.36 8.66
C ALA A 685 0.88 -53.21 9.11
N ARG A 686 1.26 -51.99 9.48
CA ARG A 686 2.48 -51.69 10.24
C ARG A 686 2.07 -51.10 11.58
N VAL A 687 2.44 -51.76 12.66
CA VAL A 687 2.14 -51.37 14.04
C VAL A 687 3.46 -51.09 14.76
N GLU A 688 3.73 -49.82 15.05
CA GLU A 688 5.05 -49.38 15.53
C GLU A 688 5.00 -48.37 16.67
N GLY A 689 5.85 -48.57 17.68
CA GLY A 689 6.05 -47.59 18.75
C GLY A 689 4.85 -47.39 19.68
N ASN A 690 3.88 -48.30 19.70
CA ASN A 690 2.69 -48.18 20.54
C ASN A 690 2.97 -48.67 21.98
N GLN A 691 2.23 -48.14 22.95
CA GLN A 691 2.41 -48.39 24.38
C GLN A 691 1.11 -48.87 25.06
N ALA A 692 1.22 -49.89 25.92
CA ALA A 692 0.16 -50.32 26.83
C ALA A 692 0.70 -50.45 28.27
N PRO A 693 0.58 -49.40 29.11
CA PRO A 693 1.26 -49.37 30.41
C PRO A 693 0.57 -50.21 31.50
N ASP A 694 -0.74 -50.43 31.42
CA ASP A 694 -1.54 -51.09 32.46
C ASP A 694 -2.20 -52.38 31.91
N ALA A 695 -1.49 -53.52 32.05
CA ALA A 695 -1.89 -54.91 31.78
C ALA A 695 -3.11 -55.13 30.85
N GLY A 696 -2.87 -55.14 29.54
CA GLY A 696 -3.84 -55.45 28.48
C GLY A 696 -3.12 -56.09 27.29
N MET A 697 -3.78 -56.96 26.52
CA MET A 697 -3.07 -57.59 25.40
C MET A 697 -2.80 -56.53 24.31
N LEU A 698 -1.52 -56.23 24.03
CA LEU A 698 -1.20 -55.07 23.18
C LEU A 698 -1.70 -55.22 21.75
N CYS A 699 -1.64 -56.42 21.16
CA CYS A 699 -1.92 -56.60 19.74
C CYS A 699 -2.51 -57.98 19.43
N LEU A 700 -3.71 -58.04 18.84
CA LEU A 700 -4.25 -59.25 18.20
C LEU A 700 -4.44 -59.03 16.72
N ALA A 701 -3.97 -60.00 15.93
CA ALA A 701 -4.42 -60.16 14.57
C ALA A 701 -5.13 -61.51 14.41
N GLN A 702 -6.45 -61.47 14.14
CA GLN A 702 -7.25 -62.65 13.79
C GLN A 702 -7.30 -62.81 12.28
N LEU A 703 -6.45 -63.68 11.75
CA LEU A 703 -6.15 -63.79 10.33
C LEU A 703 -7.09 -64.80 9.64
N SER A 704 -8.14 -64.30 9.00
CA SER A 704 -9.05 -65.11 8.19
C SER A 704 -8.83 -64.95 6.66
N ALA A 705 -7.89 -64.08 6.26
CA ALA A 705 -7.63 -63.64 4.88
C ALA A 705 -6.12 -63.60 4.55
N LEU A 706 -5.70 -63.06 3.39
CA LEU A 706 -4.27 -62.83 3.09
C LEU A 706 -3.78 -61.62 3.90
N VAL A 707 -2.89 -61.86 4.87
CA VAL A 707 -2.45 -60.82 5.80
C VAL A 707 -0.92 -60.69 5.85
N ASP A 708 -0.45 -59.43 5.82
CA ASP A 708 0.95 -59.01 5.91
C ASP A 708 1.08 -57.96 7.03
N VAL A 709 1.53 -58.37 8.22
CA VAL A 709 1.57 -57.49 9.40
C VAL A 709 2.98 -57.39 9.98
N GLY A 710 3.44 -56.16 10.22
CA GLY A 710 4.69 -55.88 10.93
C GLY A 710 4.43 -55.24 12.30
N PHE A 711 5.02 -55.80 13.36
CA PHE A 711 5.03 -55.25 14.71
C PHE A 711 6.45 -54.83 15.10
N ILE A 712 6.69 -53.54 15.34
CA ILE A 712 8.03 -52.95 15.51
C ILE A 712 8.10 -52.05 16.74
N ASP A 713 9.15 -52.17 17.58
CA ASP A 713 9.48 -51.20 18.64
C ASP A 713 8.34 -50.83 19.64
N ASN A 714 7.37 -51.74 19.87
CA ASN A 714 6.28 -51.49 20.82
C ASN A 714 6.69 -51.80 22.27
N VAL A 715 6.05 -51.15 23.25
CA VAL A 715 6.36 -51.28 24.69
C VAL A 715 5.22 -51.98 25.42
N LEU A 716 5.55 -53.10 26.07
CA LEU A 716 4.62 -54.03 26.70
C LEU A 716 4.88 -54.16 28.21
N ALA A 717 3.82 -54.05 29.02
CA ALA A 717 3.82 -54.32 30.44
C ALA A 717 3.75 -55.83 30.76
N GLY A 718 3.91 -56.17 32.04
CA GLY A 718 3.92 -57.57 32.51
C GLY A 718 2.55 -58.23 32.37
N GLY A 719 2.46 -59.32 31.60
CA GLY A 719 1.21 -60.03 31.29
C GLY A 719 0.63 -59.75 29.90
N ASP A 720 1.13 -58.74 29.20
CA ASP A 720 0.66 -58.39 27.86
C ASP A 720 1.07 -59.43 26.83
N THR A 721 0.27 -59.58 25.75
CA THR A 721 0.55 -60.55 24.70
C THR A 721 0.42 -59.92 23.30
N ILE A 722 1.42 -60.14 22.44
CA ILE A 722 1.22 -60.03 20.99
C ILE A 722 0.72 -61.40 20.51
N ARG A 723 -0.50 -61.44 20.01
CA ARG A 723 -1.14 -62.67 19.52
C ARG A 723 -1.41 -62.60 18.03
N VAL A 724 -0.96 -63.61 17.31
CA VAL A 724 -1.33 -63.81 15.90
C VAL A 724 -2.04 -65.15 15.79
N GLN A 725 -3.30 -65.12 15.36
CA GLN A 725 -4.15 -66.30 15.24
C GLN A 725 -4.64 -66.45 13.80
N ALA A 726 -4.33 -67.56 13.13
CA ALA A 726 -4.83 -67.83 11.77
C ALA A 726 -6.06 -68.73 11.81
N THR A 727 -7.10 -68.47 11.01
CA THR A 727 -8.37 -69.21 11.08
C THR A 727 -8.82 -69.89 9.77
N ASN A 728 -8.28 -69.54 8.59
CA ASN A 728 -8.83 -69.94 7.28
C ASN A 728 -7.81 -70.39 6.19
N GLY A 729 -6.68 -70.99 6.53
CA GLY A 729 -5.76 -71.63 5.56
C GLY A 729 -5.09 -70.72 4.51
N ALA A 730 -5.23 -69.40 4.63
CA ALA A 730 -4.52 -68.41 3.81
C ALA A 730 -3.04 -68.29 4.21
N THR A 731 -2.17 -67.93 3.27
CA THR A 731 -0.76 -67.61 3.56
C THR A 731 -0.69 -66.29 4.32
N ASN A 732 -0.28 -66.35 5.58
CA ASN A 732 -0.12 -65.19 6.45
C ASN A 732 1.34 -64.95 6.73
N THR A 733 1.78 -63.70 6.65
CA THR A 733 3.12 -63.27 7.05
C THR A 733 3.01 -62.30 8.22
N ALA A 734 3.73 -62.58 9.29
CA ALA A 734 3.93 -61.63 10.38
C ALA A 734 5.42 -61.42 10.60
N ALA A 735 5.84 -60.18 10.78
CA ALA A 735 7.19 -59.80 11.17
C ALA A 735 7.13 -59.09 12.53
N ILE A 736 7.95 -59.54 13.49
CA ILE A 736 8.01 -58.98 14.84
C ILE A 736 9.47 -58.61 15.13
N ARG A 737 9.74 -57.34 15.49
CA ARG A 737 11.10 -56.78 15.68
C ARG A 737 11.16 -55.71 16.77
N GLY A 738 12.27 -55.60 17.51
CA GLY A 738 12.57 -54.44 18.37
C GLY A 738 11.64 -54.16 19.58
N ASN A 739 10.60 -54.96 19.81
CA ASN A 739 9.64 -54.74 20.90
C ASN A 739 10.25 -54.96 22.30
N GLN A 740 9.85 -54.15 23.29
CA GLN A 740 10.27 -54.24 24.69
C GLN A 740 9.24 -54.99 25.53
N LEU A 741 9.64 -56.15 26.07
CA LEU A 741 8.78 -57.04 26.86
C LEU A 741 9.15 -57.02 28.35
N ALA A 742 8.44 -56.25 29.18
CA ALA A 742 8.63 -56.24 30.63
C ALA A 742 7.85 -57.39 31.32
N GLY A 743 8.00 -58.62 30.83
CA GLY A 743 7.25 -59.81 31.31
C GLY A 743 6.04 -60.21 30.47
N GLY A 744 5.84 -59.58 29.31
CA GLY A 744 4.85 -59.99 28.29
C GLY A 744 5.30 -61.19 27.44
N LEU A 745 4.37 -61.73 26.65
CA LEU A 745 4.53 -62.93 25.83
C LEU A 745 4.21 -62.67 24.35
N ILE A 746 4.82 -63.48 23.47
CA ILE A 746 4.37 -63.58 22.08
C ILE A 746 3.70 -64.95 21.92
N GLN A 747 2.43 -64.95 21.53
CA GLN A 747 1.63 -66.16 21.37
C GLN A 747 1.19 -66.35 19.91
N LEU A 748 1.41 -67.55 19.40
CA LEU A 748 1.00 -67.95 18.05
C LEU A 748 0.01 -69.09 18.17
N VAL A 749 -1.18 -68.93 17.58
CA VAL A 749 -2.26 -69.92 17.70
C VAL A 749 -2.70 -70.35 16.30
N GLU A 750 -2.51 -71.64 15.97
CA GLU A 750 -3.10 -72.23 14.77
C GLU A 750 -4.61 -72.42 14.94
N GLY A 751 -5.35 -72.03 13.91
CA GLY A 751 -6.74 -72.42 13.68
C GLY A 751 -6.82 -73.58 12.69
N ILE A 752 -7.97 -74.24 12.70
CA ILE A 752 -8.24 -75.51 12.04
C ILE A 752 -8.04 -75.36 10.51
N ALA A 753 -6.90 -75.87 10.01
CA ALA A 753 -6.46 -76.02 8.61
C ALA A 753 -5.65 -74.87 7.97
N GLY A 754 -4.34 -75.13 7.81
CA GLY A 754 -3.37 -74.43 6.94
C GLY A 754 -2.20 -73.79 7.71
N SER A 755 -0.96 -74.01 7.25
CA SER A 755 0.26 -73.59 7.96
C SER A 755 0.62 -72.12 7.71
N PRO A 756 0.54 -71.22 8.72
CA PRO A 756 1.05 -69.86 8.60
C PRO A 756 2.59 -69.86 8.45
N THR A 757 3.15 -68.93 7.66
CA THR A 757 4.61 -68.78 7.53
C THR A 757 5.05 -67.56 8.32
N LEU A 758 5.81 -67.78 9.40
CA LEU A 758 6.26 -66.70 10.28
C LEU A 758 7.74 -66.38 10.03
N ASN A 759 8.03 -65.13 9.67
CA ASN A 759 9.40 -64.60 9.58
C ASN A 759 9.68 -63.75 10.81
N VAL A 760 10.41 -64.28 11.79
CA VAL A 760 10.84 -63.49 12.95
C VAL A 760 12.31 -63.13 12.82
N GLU A 761 12.59 -61.83 12.85
CA GLU A 761 13.94 -61.30 12.60
C GLU A 761 14.69 -60.89 13.88
N GLU A 762 14.01 -60.67 15.02
CA GLU A 762 14.66 -60.38 16.32
C GLU A 762 13.72 -60.70 17.51
N LEU A 763 14.17 -61.47 18.51
CA LEU A 763 13.33 -61.98 19.61
C LEU A 763 14.07 -62.18 20.95
N ALA A 764 13.41 -61.81 22.04
CA ALA A 764 13.63 -62.34 23.38
C ALA A 764 12.28 -62.80 23.98
N ASN A 765 12.26 -63.84 24.83
CA ASN A 765 11.09 -64.35 25.57
C ASN A 765 9.88 -64.85 24.73
N LEU A 766 10.08 -65.86 23.88
CA LEU A 766 8.98 -66.61 23.27
C LEU A 766 8.26 -67.50 24.29
N GLY A 767 6.93 -67.54 24.23
CA GLY A 767 6.10 -68.56 24.89
C GLY A 767 6.02 -69.88 24.13
N PRO A 768 5.32 -70.89 24.67
CA PRO A 768 5.16 -72.19 24.02
C PRO A 768 4.44 -72.06 22.65
N LEU A 769 5.06 -72.64 21.62
CA LEU A 769 4.50 -72.84 20.28
C LEU A 769 3.71 -74.15 20.27
N ASN A 770 2.50 -74.19 19.71
CA ASN A 770 1.76 -75.44 19.53
C ASN A 770 1.90 -75.99 18.09
N ASN A 771 1.93 -77.32 17.98
CA ASN A 771 2.13 -78.16 16.79
C ASN A 771 1.62 -77.59 15.46
N GLY A 772 2.54 -77.26 14.54
CA GLY A 772 2.25 -77.00 13.11
C GLY A 772 2.91 -75.74 12.52
N ALA A 773 3.27 -74.76 13.36
CA ALA A 773 3.89 -73.51 12.91
C ALA A 773 5.36 -73.70 12.51
N SER A 774 5.74 -73.29 11.29
CA SER A 774 7.14 -73.20 10.88
C SER A 774 7.69 -71.80 11.16
N VAL A 775 8.67 -71.70 12.07
CA VAL A 775 9.45 -70.47 12.28
C VAL A 775 10.64 -70.48 11.32
N SER A 776 10.67 -69.57 10.34
CA SER A 776 11.89 -69.27 9.59
C SER A 776 12.61 -68.11 10.27
N ALA A 777 13.61 -68.44 11.11
CA ALA A 777 14.52 -67.44 11.65
C ALA A 777 15.57 -67.08 10.58
N SER A 778 15.68 -65.80 10.20
CA SER A 778 16.83 -65.32 9.43
C SER A 778 18.02 -65.20 10.39
N ALA A 779 19.03 -66.04 10.19
CA ALA A 779 20.18 -66.15 11.07
C ALA A 779 20.91 -64.80 11.26
N GLY A 780 20.87 -64.31 12.50
CA GLY A 780 21.63 -63.15 12.98
C GLY A 780 21.63 -63.05 14.51
N VAL A 781 21.77 -64.20 15.21
CA VAL A 781 21.59 -64.29 16.67
C VAL A 781 22.87 -63.87 17.41
N GLY A 782 22.81 -62.73 18.09
CA GLY A 782 23.60 -62.50 19.30
C GLY A 782 22.95 -63.19 20.49
N SER A 783 23.48 -64.36 20.88
CA SER A 783 23.27 -65.11 22.13
C SER A 783 21.90 -65.03 22.84
N VAL A 784 21.06 -66.06 22.68
CA VAL A 784 19.94 -66.38 23.59
C VAL A 784 20.51 -67.00 24.88
N PRO A 785 20.14 -66.54 26.09
CA PRO A 785 20.55 -67.22 27.33
C PRO A 785 19.88 -68.59 27.44
N ALA A 786 20.68 -69.62 27.68
CA ALA A 786 20.21 -70.99 27.83
C ALA A 786 19.33 -71.15 29.07
N GLY A 787 18.07 -71.56 28.87
CA GLY A 787 17.15 -71.90 29.97
C GLY A 787 15.79 -72.34 29.45
N THR A 788 15.64 -73.66 29.27
CA THR A 788 14.38 -74.41 29.10
C THR A 788 13.53 -74.10 27.88
N ALA A 789 13.96 -74.62 26.74
CA ALA A 789 13.06 -75.24 25.78
C ALA A 789 13.05 -76.75 26.06
N ASP A 790 11.88 -77.30 26.39
CA ASP A 790 11.54 -78.69 26.07
C ASP A 790 10.11 -78.66 25.52
N LEU A 791 10.00 -79.05 24.24
CA LEU A 791 8.77 -79.20 23.45
C LEU A 791 8.09 -80.54 23.77
N PRO A 792 6.79 -80.68 23.48
CA PRO A 792 6.41 -81.16 22.15
C PRO A 792 5.58 -80.17 21.33
#